data_AF-A0A4R5IQ25-F1
#
_entry.id   AF-A0A4R5IQ25-F1
#
_cell.length_a   1.000
_cell.length_b   1.000
_cell.length_c   1.000
_cell.angle_alpha   90.00
_cell.angle_beta   90.00
_cell.angle_gamma   90.00
#
_symmetry.space_group_name_H-M   'P 1'
#
loop_
_entity.id
_entity.type
_entity.pdbx_description
1 polymer ?
#
loop_
_entity_poly.entity_id
_entity_poly.type
_entity_poly.pdbx_seq_one_letter_code
_entity_poly.pdbx_strand_id
1 'polypeptide(L)'
;MTPTLLYATEVPKHRLYKSYGIGHGNRYCLNLILVIIHSTILLLLEDIAFLIAPSMLLEQCSTAATMGNDMDYLALLRVVASGGAPVQQSVEQSFPSQELRFVLEYSAKPDIEAQAEEVRKYVGNNFCLQPLGNAGALDRFLALRFPGVERTLPPRELFAMAYALADALGLESVEPELGTDVYADPKEETGDPAIEAAAVAGLCWVNGTPPANRLWALDKTGVTAAWPQTKGAGILIAHADTGIAAHDELDSAHLDMGKAFDILDGDSNPEDPLSTGSANPGHGTGTLSVILGRTTSAMSGVAPDATAVPIRCIEDVKVFNPAPVAAAIAHATQVGCHVISMSLGGVPSHALHAAVREAVASDMIVIAAAGNCVRTVVWPARYDEVIAVAGINIEDRPWKGSCRGDAVDISGPAEFVWRAQRNSPADPTSKIGAGQGTSFAAALLAGVAALWLSHHGRDAVICEARARGVSVQRLFRAALRATARQPQEWDADNFGPGVVDAPALVALQLSNIPTASPESTAVPAASVKGLLEEAFGAAVEDATFSWPRYEMEVAAIALSQAKFGASISELKRESKTLETRPSPQLSVAAKQSADARLQNFAERSGSSSVSKPLALTPIQAKLERIRIAIPQSIVVENAGAFDFEATRQNLAGLGKVAQLDRAATTVDSIKGLGLHGRNELMGSVEVAIDQIAQGKNFTHEGLLGLEALVRLTGRPALRVRSNTVDLKDPQAKEWESKLFFAMQRGQLGQCLAAIGRIDIGGVHVGTGFVVGEDIVLTNRHVLQAFAAPIPRRNNPQQWVMTADNVTIDFSDEPSSLTTKTRFQVLSVIGAGPDEIRDDAVNFACLDAALLQVKTVNDEGGELPAPLSLLEKSTLSDLHRPVFVVGYPAEPSALPRDAAGEIDVLIAGRLLELFGAEYGTKYLSPGEVILKEKQSARDPHGWVFAHDSTTLPGSSGSAAVSHLDPTGVVGLHFGGQWMRENYAHALSAIKIQGGFLVNGQLRWRP
;
A
#
# COMPACT_ATOMS: atom_id res chain seq x y z
N MET A 1 -76.40 -33.61 4.24
CA MET A 1 -77.14 -32.50 3.59
C MET A 1 -76.69 -32.44 2.14
N THR A 2 -77.66 -32.29 1.25
CA THR A 2 -77.67 -32.30 -0.23
C THR A 2 -76.78 -31.20 -0.88
N PRO A 3 -76.54 -31.19 -2.22
CA PRO A 3 -75.21 -31.37 -2.85
C PRO A 3 -74.76 -30.19 -3.77
N THR A 4 -73.61 -30.31 -4.46
CA THR A 4 -73.35 -30.04 -5.93
C THR A 4 -71.84 -30.33 -6.22
N LEU A 5 -71.38 -31.49 -6.77
CA LEU A 5 -71.36 -32.03 -8.16
C LEU A 5 -70.54 -31.15 -9.14
N LEU A 6 -69.49 -31.55 -9.89
CA LEU A 6 -69.07 -32.77 -10.62
C LEU A 6 -67.61 -32.57 -11.14
N TYR A 7 -66.79 -33.49 -11.67
CA TYR A 7 -66.82 -34.89 -12.18
C TYR A 7 -65.36 -35.43 -11.98
N ALA A 8 -65.13 -36.54 -11.26
CA ALA A 8 -64.78 -37.90 -11.75
C ALA A 8 -63.34 -38.09 -12.30
N THR A 9 -62.59 -39.18 -12.08
CA THR A 9 -62.77 -40.46 -11.36
C THR A 9 -61.37 -41.13 -11.27
N GLU A 10 -61.03 -41.61 -10.07
CA GLU A 10 -60.38 -42.89 -9.68
C GLU A 10 -59.38 -43.62 -10.63
N VAL A 11 -58.09 -43.83 -10.26
CA VAL A 11 -57.48 -44.91 -9.40
C VAL A 11 -57.28 -46.24 -10.20
N PRO A 12 -56.28 -47.14 -9.96
CA PRO A 12 -54.82 -47.05 -9.72
C PRO A 12 -54.00 -48.25 -10.35
N LYS A 13 -52.74 -48.44 -9.88
CA LYS A 13 -51.95 -49.71 -9.71
C LYS A 13 -51.06 -50.27 -10.85
N HIS A 14 -49.75 -50.15 -10.61
CA HIS A 14 -48.65 -51.16 -10.63
C HIS A 14 -48.85 -52.53 -11.32
N ARG A 15 -47.90 -52.95 -12.19
CA ARG A 15 -46.85 -54.01 -11.97
C ARG A 15 -46.27 -54.63 -13.28
N LEU A 16 -44.96 -54.95 -13.22
CA LEU A 16 -44.25 -56.15 -13.74
C LEU A 16 -43.78 -56.28 -15.23
N TYR A 17 -42.44 -56.37 -15.34
CA TYR A 17 -41.57 -57.37 -16.03
C TYR A 17 -41.55 -57.54 -17.57
N LYS A 18 -40.31 -57.39 -18.12
CA LYS A 18 -39.48 -58.38 -18.88
C LYS A 18 -40.25 -59.47 -19.64
N SER A 19 -39.97 -59.86 -20.89
CA SER A 19 -38.67 -60.09 -21.55
C SER A 19 -38.90 -60.82 -22.90
N TYR A 20 -38.08 -60.49 -23.93
CA TYR A 20 -37.53 -61.34 -25.03
C TYR A 20 -38.51 -62.06 -25.99
N GLY A 21 -38.27 -62.18 -27.30
CA GLY A 21 -37.12 -61.90 -28.16
C GLY A 21 -37.35 -62.54 -29.55
N ILE A 22 -36.29 -62.56 -30.38
CA ILE A 22 -36.12 -63.18 -31.72
C ILE A 22 -36.55 -62.26 -32.88
N GLY A 23 -35.75 -61.94 -33.89
CA GLY A 23 -34.43 -62.43 -34.31
C GLY A 23 -33.95 -61.72 -35.59
N HIS A 24 -32.63 -61.70 -35.74
CA HIS A 24 -31.74 -61.38 -36.85
C HIS A 24 -32.24 -60.85 -38.21
N GLY A 25 -31.51 -59.83 -38.71
CA GLY A 25 -31.19 -59.76 -40.14
C GLY A 25 -30.87 -58.36 -40.69
N ASN A 26 -29.57 -58.03 -40.80
CA ASN A 26 -28.98 -56.96 -41.62
C ASN A 26 -29.34 -55.49 -41.32
N ARG A 27 -28.40 -54.77 -40.70
CA ARG A 27 -27.93 -53.42 -41.11
C ARG A 27 -26.76 -52.97 -40.22
N TYR A 28 -25.54 -53.22 -40.67
CA TYR A 28 -24.38 -52.44 -40.27
C TYR A 28 -24.53 -51.03 -40.86
N CYS A 29 -25.14 -50.11 -40.10
CA CYS A 29 -25.01 -48.64 -40.21
C CYS A 29 -25.92 -47.87 -39.21
N LEU A 30 -26.26 -48.44 -38.04
CA LEU A 30 -27.12 -47.76 -37.05
C LEU A 30 -26.60 -47.73 -35.61
N ASN A 31 -25.39 -48.20 -35.33
CA ASN A 31 -24.76 -48.07 -34.00
C ASN A 31 -23.80 -46.87 -33.86
N LEU A 32 -23.61 -46.06 -34.90
CA LEU A 32 -22.90 -44.77 -34.79
C LEU A 32 -23.85 -43.58 -34.65
N ILE A 33 -25.16 -43.75 -34.91
CA ILE A 33 -26.14 -42.65 -34.90
C ILE A 33 -26.97 -42.62 -33.60
N LEU A 34 -27.11 -43.74 -32.87
CA LEU A 34 -27.86 -43.76 -31.60
C LEU A 34 -27.02 -43.50 -30.33
N VAL A 35 -25.70 -43.66 -30.39
CA VAL A 35 -24.78 -43.19 -29.32
C VAL A 35 -24.58 -41.67 -29.42
N ILE A 36 -24.68 -41.10 -30.62
CA ILE A 36 -24.66 -39.64 -30.83
C ILE A 36 -26.00 -39.02 -30.41
N ILE A 37 -27.15 -39.68 -30.61
CA ILE A 37 -28.46 -39.09 -30.25
C ILE A 37 -28.79 -39.21 -28.74
N HIS A 38 -28.21 -40.17 -27.99
CA HIS A 38 -28.37 -40.22 -26.53
C HIS A 38 -27.36 -39.34 -25.76
N SER A 39 -26.18 -39.07 -26.33
CA SER A 39 -25.28 -38.05 -25.78
C SER A 39 -25.70 -36.62 -26.14
N THR A 40 -26.38 -36.42 -27.27
CA THR A 40 -26.85 -35.08 -27.70
C THR A 40 -28.19 -34.68 -27.09
N ILE A 41 -29.04 -35.61 -26.63
CA ILE A 41 -30.31 -35.29 -25.95
C ILE A 41 -30.16 -35.15 -24.42
N LEU A 42 -29.12 -35.74 -23.81
CA LEU A 42 -28.75 -35.40 -22.43
C LEU A 42 -27.99 -34.06 -22.33
N LEU A 43 -27.27 -33.64 -23.39
CA LEU A 43 -26.69 -32.30 -23.48
C LEU A 43 -27.70 -31.20 -23.84
N LEU A 44 -28.89 -31.54 -24.38
CA LEU A 44 -29.96 -30.58 -24.73
C LEU A 44 -31.10 -30.49 -23.70
N LEU A 45 -31.06 -31.29 -22.63
CA LEU A 45 -31.99 -31.19 -21.49
C LEU A 45 -31.33 -30.63 -20.22
N GLU A 46 -30.01 -30.45 -20.19
CA GLU A 46 -29.32 -29.56 -19.25
C GLU A 46 -29.40 -28.08 -19.68
N ASP A 47 -29.63 -27.79 -20.96
CA ASP A 47 -29.70 -26.42 -21.52
C ASP A 47 -31.12 -25.80 -21.59
N ILE A 48 -32.18 -26.52 -21.19
CA ILE A 48 -33.57 -25.99 -21.18
C ILE A 48 -34.13 -25.80 -19.75
N ALA A 49 -33.39 -26.23 -18.72
CA ALA A 49 -33.63 -25.80 -17.33
C ALA A 49 -33.00 -24.43 -17.00
N PHE A 50 -32.23 -23.84 -17.92
CA PHE A 50 -31.53 -22.57 -17.76
C PHE A 50 -32.31 -21.34 -18.28
N LEU A 51 -33.56 -21.51 -18.74
CA LEU A 51 -34.33 -20.46 -19.41
C LEU A 51 -35.68 -20.10 -18.78
N ILE A 52 -36.05 -20.67 -17.62
CA ILE A 52 -37.21 -20.20 -16.83
C ILE A 52 -36.89 -20.31 -15.33
N ALA A 53 -35.93 -19.52 -14.84
CA ALA A 53 -35.89 -19.09 -13.43
C ALA A 53 -35.09 -17.78 -13.21
N PRO A 54 -35.48 -16.61 -13.75
CA PRO A 54 -34.96 -15.34 -13.26
C PRO A 54 -35.79 -14.71 -12.13
N SER A 55 -36.87 -15.33 -11.65
CA SER A 55 -37.86 -14.66 -10.79
C SER A 55 -37.94 -15.13 -9.33
N MET A 56 -37.07 -16.04 -8.85
CA MET A 56 -37.09 -16.51 -7.45
C MET A 56 -35.76 -16.36 -6.67
N LEU A 57 -34.66 -15.93 -7.31
CA LEU A 57 -33.40 -15.57 -6.62
C LEU A 57 -33.31 -14.08 -6.29
N LEU A 58 -34.23 -13.25 -6.80
CA LEU A 58 -34.34 -11.82 -6.49
C LEU A 58 -35.03 -11.53 -5.14
N GLU A 59 -35.71 -12.51 -4.52
CA GLU A 59 -36.39 -12.32 -3.23
C GLU A 59 -35.52 -12.65 -2.00
N GLN A 60 -34.32 -13.21 -2.17
CA GLN A 60 -33.35 -13.37 -1.06
C GLN A 60 -32.19 -12.35 -1.09
N CYS A 61 -32.09 -11.55 -2.15
CA CYS A 61 -31.22 -10.36 -2.19
C CYS A 61 -31.96 -9.05 -1.78
N SER A 62 -33.27 -9.09 -1.54
CA SER A 62 -34.06 -7.89 -1.19
C SER A 62 -34.26 -7.65 0.31
N THR A 63 -33.75 -8.52 1.19
CA THR A 63 -33.80 -8.31 2.65
C THR A 63 -32.64 -7.48 3.21
N ALA A 64 -31.74 -6.99 2.37
CA ALA A 64 -30.72 -5.99 2.76
C ALA A 64 -31.25 -4.54 2.72
N ALA A 65 -32.51 -4.34 2.35
CA ALA A 65 -33.17 -3.03 2.45
C ALA A 65 -34.12 -3.05 3.65
N THR A 66 -33.91 -2.13 4.59
CA THR A 66 -34.75 -1.81 5.78
C THR A 66 -34.43 -2.52 7.10
N MET A 67 -33.21 -2.37 7.62
CA MET A 67 -32.97 -2.11 9.06
C MET A 67 -31.79 -1.13 9.19
N GLY A 68 -31.83 -0.23 10.18
CA GLY A 68 -31.01 0.99 10.20
C GLY A 68 -29.50 0.77 10.27
N ASN A 69 -28.76 1.53 9.45
CA ASN A 69 -27.39 2.05 9.56
C ASN A 69 -26.22 1.26 10.20
N ASP A 70 -26.36 0.03 10.67
CA ASP A 70 -25.24 -0.79 11.19
C ASP A 70 -25.02 -2.02 10.29
N MET A 71 -23.83 -2.11 9.68
CA MET A 71 -23.38 -3.26 8.89
C MET A 71 -23.27 -4.53 9.76
N ASP A 72 -23.88 -5.64 9.32
CA ASP A 72 -23.69 -6.96 9.94
C ASP A 72 -22.37 -7.58 9.47
N TYR A 73 -21.32 -7.43 10.30
CA TYR A 73 -19.98 -7.91 10.01
C TYR A 73 -19.84 -9.43 9.93
N LEU A 74 -20.70 -10.20 10.62
CA LEU A 74 -20.69 -11.66 10.53
C LEU A 74 -21.35 -12.11 9.23
N ALA A 75 -22.42 -11.45 8.82
CA ALA A 75 -23.01 -11.67 7.49
C ALA A 75 -22.02 -11.32 6.38
N LEU A 76 -21.28 -10.21 6.52
CA LEU A 76 -20.25 -9.85 5.55
C LEU A 76 -19.12 -10.88 5.50
N LEU A 77 -18.61 -11.32 6.64
CA LEU A 77 -17.59 -12.36 6.70
C LEU A 77 -18.07 -13.68 6.07
N ARG A 78 -19.34 -14.04 6.23
CA ARG A 78 -19.94 -15.22 5.58
C ARG A 78 -19.96 -15.08 4.05
N VAL A 79 -20.27 -13.88 3.53
CA VAL A 79 -20.20 -13.61 2.08
C VAL A 79 -18.76 -13.79 1.58
N VAL A 80 -17.79 -13.22 2.30
CA VAL A 80 -16.36 -13.32 1.97
C VAL A 80 -15.89 -14.78 1.98
N ALA A 81 -16.26 -15.54 3.02
CA ALA A 81 -15.92 -16.96 3.16
C ALA A 81 -16.54 -17.82 2.06
N SER A 82 -17.74 -17.47 1.56
CA SER A 82 -18.42 -18.24 0.50
C SER A 82 -17.64 -18.28 -0.81
N GLY A 83 -16.76 -17.29 -1.06
CA GLY A 83 -15.86 -17.26 -2.23
C GLY A 83 -14.60 -18.14 -2.09
N GLY A 84 -14.38 -18.76 -0.93
CA GLY A 84 -13.23 -19.63 -0.66
C GLY A 84 -13.26 -20.96 -1.41
N ALA A 85 -12.09 -21.58 -1.54
CA ALA A 85 -11.97 -22.91 -2.12
C ALA A 85 -12.54 -23.98 -1.16
N PRO A 86 -13.06 -25.12 -1.68
CA PRO A 86 -13.41 -26.25 -0.83
C PRO A 86 -12.17 -26.70 -0.06
N VAL A 87 -12.29 -26.85 1.25
CA VAL A 87 -11.18 -27.20 2.14
C VAL A 87 -10.63 -28.58 1.74
N GLN A 88 -9.46 -28.62 1.11
CA GLN A 88 -8.67 -29.84 0.95
C GLN A 88 -7.88 -30.08 2.25
N GLN A 89 -7.95 -31.29 2.79
CA GLN A 89 -7.39 -31.70 4.08
C GLN A 89 -5.85 -31.62 4.21
N SER A 90 -5.10 -31.10 3.22
CA SER A 90 -3.66 -31.41 3.10
C SER A 90 -2.69 -30.23 3.25
N VAL A 91 -3.06 -29.13 3.89
CA VAL A 91 -2.06 -28.11 4.27
C VAL A 91 -2.28 -27.63 5.71
N GLU A 92 -2.30 -28.61 6.62
CA GLU A 92 -2.17 -28.36 8.05
C GLU A 92 -0.77 -27.76 8.28
N GLN A 93 -0.69 -26.53 8.83
CA GLN A 93 0.52 -25.79 9.24
C GLN A 93 1.12 -24.71 8.30
N SER A 94 0.55 -24.46 7.11
CA SER A 94 1.02 -23.31 6.29
C SER A 94 0.37 -21.98 6.70
N PHE A 95 1.05 -20.88 6.40
CA PHE A 95 0.56 -19.51 6.58
C PHE A 95 0.78 -18.67 5.31
N PRO A 96 0.01 -18.88 4.23
CA PRO A 96 0.13 -18.08 3.00
C PRO A 96 -0.04 -16.59 3.30
N SER A 97 0.80 -15.74 2.70
CA SER A 97 0.96 -14.32 3.08
C SER A 97 -0.26 -13.43 2.79
N GLN A 98 -1.00 -13.76 1.73
CA GLN A 98 -2.15 -12.99 1.26
C GLN A 98 -3.50 -13.56 1.69
N GLU A 99 -3.53 -14.73 2.33
CA GLU A 99 -4.77 -15.38 2.75
C GLU A 99 -5.44 -14.61 3.90
N LEU A 100 -6.78 -14.46 3.83
CA LEU A 100 -7.55 -13.88 4.93
C LEU A 100 -7.47 -14.78 6.18
N ARG A 101 -7.03 -14.20 7.30
CA ARG A 101 -6.83 -14.91 8.56
C ARG A 101 -7.19 -14.05 9.77
N PHE A 102 -7.71 -14.71 10.79
CA PHE A 102 -7.91 -14.17 12.13
C PHE A 102 -7.24 -15.09 13.15
N VAL A 103 -6.62 -14.53 14.18
CA VAL A 103 -6.07 -15.26 15.32
C VAL A 103 -7.05 -15.14 16.48
N LEU A 104 -7.55 -16.29 16.95
CA LEU A 104 -8.56 -16.39 18.00
C LEU A 104 -7.86 -16.76 19.31
N GLU A 105 -8.04 -15.95 20.35
CA GLU A 105 -7.52 -16.21 21.68
C GLU A 105 -8.62 -16.71 22.61
N TYR A 106 -8.39 -17.89 23.19
CA TYR A 106 -9.27 -18.52 24.16
C TYR A 106 -8.71 -18.37 25.57
N SER A 107 -9.58 -18.36 26.58
CA SER A 107 -9.17 -18.33 27.99
C SER A 107 -8.47 -19.61 28.47
N ALA A 108 -8.65 -20.71 27.73
CA ALA A 108 -8.00 -21.99 27.95
C ALA A 108 -7.82 -22.72 26.60
N LYS A 109 -7.01 -23.78 26.59
CA LYS A 109 -6.80 -24.62 25.41
C LYS A 109 -8.14 -25.10 24.82
N PRO A 110 -8.51 -24.71 23.59
CA PRO A 110 -9.78 -25.08 23.00
C PRO A 110 -9.76 -26.50 22.43
N ASP A 111 -10.93 -27.15 22.42
CA ASP A 111 -11.19 -28.32 21.58
C ASP A 111 -11.47 -27.85 20.14
N ILE A 112 -10.55 -28.15 19.22
CA ILE A 112 -10.58 -27.62 17.84
C ILE A 112 -11.84 -28.09 17.09
N GLU A 113 -12.28 -29.33 17.28
CA GLU A 113 -13.45 -29.86 16.59
C GLU A 113 -14.72 -29.16 17.08
N ALA A 114 -14.86 -28.99 18.39
CA ALA A 114 -15.98 -28.26 18.97
C ALA A 114 -16.00 -26.79 18.55
N GLN A 115 -14.84 -26.12 18.51
CA GLN A 115 -14.76 -24.74 18.05
C GLN A 115 -15.03 -24.60 16.56
N ALA A 116 -14.65 -25.58 15.74
CA ALA A 116 -15.01 -25.60 14.33
C ALA A 116 -16.53 -25.70 14.14
N GLU A 117 -17.25 -26.46 14.97
CA GLU A 117 -18.71 -26.46 14.93
C GLU A 117 -19.33 -25.12 15.31
N GLU A 118 -18.76 -24.42 16.29
CA GLU A 118 -19.24 -23.11 16.71
C GLU A 118 -19.01 -22.05 15.62
N VAL A 119 -17.78 -21.96 15.10
CA VAL A 119 -17.40 -21.01 14.03
C VAL A 119 -18.25 -21.21 12.78
N ARG A 120 -18.57 -22.46 12.42
CA ARG A 120 -19.40 -22.81 11.25
C ARG A 120 -20.77 -22.15 11.26
N LYS A 121 -21.36 -21.90 12.45
CA LYS A 121 -22.66 -21.23 12.58
C LYS A 121 -22.61 -19.78 12.08
N TYR A 122 -21.45 -19.15 12.14
CA TYR A 122 -21.25 -17.75 11.78
C TYR A 122 -20.70 -17.61 10.36
N VAL A 123 -19.67 -18.36 10.00
CA VAL A 123 -18.90 -18.14 8.75
C VAL A 123 -19.17 -19.15 7.62
N GLY A 124 -19.96 -20.20 7.87
CA GLY A 124 -20.21 -21.26 6.88
C GLY A 124 -19.15 -22.36 6.89
N ASN A 125 -18.98 -23.09 5.78
CA ASN A 125 -18.13 -24.30 5.73
C ASN A 125 -16.72 -24.08 5.14
N ASN A 126 -16.46 -22.93 4.51
CA ASN A 126 -15.25 -22.69 3.73
C ASN A 126 -14.16 -22.02 4.59
N PHE A 127 -13.77 -22.67 5.68
CA PHE A 127 -12.72 -22.19 6.57
C PHE A 127 -11.90 -23.36 7.12
N CYS A 128 -10.70 -23.06 7.62
CA CYS A 128 -9.87 -23.98 8.38
C CYS A 128 -9.55 -23.37 9.75
N LEU A 129 -9.61 -24.18 10.81
CA LEU A 129 -9.06 -23.82 12.12
C LEU A 129 -7.81 -24.66 12.36
N GLN A 130 -6.69 -24.01 12.65
CA GLN A 130 -5.44 -24.69 12.98
C GLN A 130 -4.83 -24.11 14.26
N PRO A 131 -4.12 -24.93 15.08
CA PRO A 131 -3.29 -24.42 16.15
C PRO A 131 -2.22 -23.46 15.62
N LEU A 132 -1.90 -22.43 16.39
CA LEU A 132 -0.80 -21.52 16.06
C LEU A 132 0.58 -22.07 16.49
N GLY A 133 0.59 -23.03 17.41
CA GLY A 133 1.77 -23.77 17.84
C GLY A 133 1.41 -25.18 18.28
N ASN A 134 2.42 -26.02 18.46
CA ASN A 134 2.22 -27.44 18.80
C ASN A 134 2.18 -27.70 20.32
N ALA A 135 2.52 -26.70 21.14
CA ALA A 135 2.54 -26.77 22.59
C ALA A 135 2.65 -25.34 23.20
N GLY A 136 2.55 -25.26 24.54
CA GLY A 136 3.10 -24.13 25.29
C GLY A 136 2.18 -22.92 25.40
N ALA A 137 2.75 -21.72 25.31
CA ALA A 137 2.01 -20.46 25.45
C ALA A 137 1.02 -20.24 24.29
N LEU A 138 1.25 -20.88 23.14
CA LEU A 138 0.38 -20.82 21.97
C LEU A 138 -0.81 -21.79 21.99
N ASP A 139 -0.91 -22.69 22.98
CA ASP A 139 -1.98 -23.71 23.05
C ASP A 139 -3.40 -23.13 23.14
N ARG A 140 -3.54 -21.86 23.53
CA ARG A 140 -4.82 -21.16 23.62
C ARG A 140 -5.20 -20.38 22.36
N PHE A 141 -4.36 -20.40 21.32
CA PHE A 141 -4.54 -19.63 20.10
C PHE A 141 -4.85 -20.54 18.91
N LEU A 142 -5.91 -20.21 18.16
CA LEU A 142 -6.23 -20.85 16.89
C LEU A 142 -6.18 -19.82 15.75
N ALA A 143 -5.61 -20.20 14.62
CA ALA A 143 -5.72 -19.44 13.39
C ALA A 143 -6.96 -19.88 12.61
N LEU A 144 -7.93 -18.97 12.46
CA LEU A 144 -9.07 -19.09 11.55
C LEU A 144 -8.66 -18.59 10.16
N ARG A 145 -8.59 -19.51 9.21
CA ARG A 145 -8.12 -19.28 7.84
C ARG A 145 -9.26 -19.45 6.84
N PHE A 146 -9.20 -18.69 5.75
CA PHE A 146 -10.13 -18.80 4.62
C PHE A 146 -9.40 -19.17 3.33
N PRO A 147 -9.12 -20.46 3.09
CA PRO A 147 -8.34 -20.90 1.93
C PRO A 147 -8.87 -20.38 0.59
N GLY A 148 -7.98 -19.76 -0.18
CA GLY A 148 -8.30 -19.20 -1.50
C GLY A 148 -9.00 -17.84 -1.48
N VAL A 149 -9.26 -17.28 -0.29
CA VAL A 149 -9.72 -15.91 -0.09
C VAL A 149 -8.53 -15.04 0.25
N GLU A 150 -8.21 -14.09 -0.62
CA GLU A 150 -7.20 -13.08 -0.35
C GLU A 150 -7.76 -12.01 0.60
N ARG A 151 -6.88 -11.46 1.41
CA ARG A 151 -7.17 -10.31 2.25
C ARG A 151 -7.17 -9.04 1.39
N THR A 152 -8.35 -8.61 1.00
CA THR A 152 -8.59 -7.42 0.16
C THR A 152 -9.40 -6.35 0.88
N LEU A 153 -10.02 -6.67 2.01
CA LEU A 153 -10.78 -5.73 2.83
C LEU A 153 -9.83 -4.77 3.56
N PRO A 154 -10.23 -3.50 3.74
CA PRO A 154 -9.42 -2.53 4.46
C PRO A 154 -9.37 -2.88 5.97
N PRO A 155 -8.31 -2.44 6.70
CA PRO A 155 -8.11 -2.75 8.12
C PRO A 155 -9.33 -2.51 9.01
N ARG A 156 -10.05 -1.40 8.77
CA ARG A 156 -11.28 -1.06 9.51
C ARG A 156 -12.30 -2.20 9.53
N GLU A 157 -12.59 -2.78 8.37
CA GLU A 157 -13.61 -3.83 8.27
C GLU A 157 -13.08 -5.16 8.81
N LEU A 158 -11.77 -5.43 8.67
CA LEU A 158 -11.13 -6.59 9.29
C LEU A 158 -11.21 -6.54 10.83
N PHE A 159 -10.91 -5.40 11.45
CA PHE A 159 -11.06 -5.22 12.89
C PHE A 159 -12.52 -5.36 13.34
N ALA A 160 -13.45 -4.76 12.61
CA ALA A 160 -14.87 -4.86 12.93
C ALA A 160 -15.39 -6.31 12.84
N MET A 161 -14.94 -7.09 11.85
CA MET A 161 -15.20 -8.54 11.78
C MET A 161 -14.58 -9.31 12.94
N ALA A 162 -13.34 -9.00 13.31
CA ALA A 162 -12.64 -9.62 14.43
C ALA A 162 -13.41 -9.40 15.74
N TYR A 163 -13.87 -8.18 16.00
CA TYR A 163 -14.68 -7.86 17.18
C TYR A 163 -16.03 -8.55 17.18
N ALA A 164 -16.71 -8.62 16.03
CA ALA A 164 -17.97 -9.35 15.92
C ALA A 164 -17.78 -10.86 16.16
N LEU A 165 -16.68 -11.45 15.68
CA LEU A 165 -16.30 -12.85 15.96
C LEU A 165 -16.02 -13.05 17.45
N ALA A 166 -15.24 -12.16 18.08
CA ALA A 166 -14.91 -12.25 19.48
C ALA A 166 -16.17 -12.27 20.36
N ASP A 167 -17.13 -11.39 20.06
CA ASP A 167 -18.40 -11.30 20.80
C ASP A 167 -19.29 -12.53 20.56
N ALA A 168 -19.37 -13.00 19.33
CA ALA A 168 -20.19 -14.15 18.96
C ALA A 168 -19.68 -15.46 19.59
N LEU A 169 -18.36 -15.61 19.70
CA LEU A 169 -17.72 -16.82 20.18
C LEU A 169 -17.33 -16.74 21.67
N GLY A 170 -17.45 -15.57 22.31
CA GLY A 170 -17.06 -15.35 23.70
C GLY A 170 -15.56 -15.48 23.96
N LEU A 171 -14.75 -14.98 23.02
CA LEU A 171 -13.28 -15.08 23.04
C LEU A 171 -12.63 -13.95 23.85
N GLU A 172 -11.39 -14.15 24.31
CA GLU A 172 -10.63 -13.10 24.99
C GLU A 172 -10.27 -11.97 24.02
N SER A 173 -9.78 -12.35 22.83
CA SER A 173 -9.48 -11.47 21.73
C SER A 173 -9.60 -12.19 20.39
N VAL A 174 -9.78 -11.42 19.33
CA VAL A 174 -9.59 -11.88 17.95
C VAL A 174 -8.80 -10.80 17.23
N GLU A 175 -7.66 -11.17 16.66
CA GLU A 175 -6.76 -10.27 15.93
C GLU A 175 -6.84 -10.58 14.43
N PRO A 176 -7.20 -9.61 13.56
CA PRO A 176 -7.08 -9.80 12.13
C PRO A 176 -5.62 -9.68 11.69
N GLU A 177 -5.20 -10.47 10.71
CA GLU A 177 -3.96 -10.15 10.00
C GLU A 177 -4.21 -9.02 9.01
N LEU A 178 -3.40 -7.97 9.02
CA LEU A 178 -3.66 -6.74 8.26
C LEU A 178 -2.95 -6.69 6.91
N GLY A 179 -1.82 -7.37 6.77
CA GLY A 179 -1.04 -7.42 5.55
C GLY A 179 -0.06 -6.28 5.38
N THR A 180 0.93 -6.55 4.54
CA THR A 180 2.12 -5.72 4.35
C THR A 180 1.83 -4.44 3.56
N ASP A 181 0.74 -4.43 2.78
CA ASP A 181 0.29 -3.29 1.97
C ASP A 181 -0.31 -2.15 2.80
N VAL A 182 -0.69 -2.42 4.06
CA VAL A 182 -1.17 -1.39 5.01
C VAL A 182 -0.08 -0.36 5.32
N TYR A 183 1.18 -0.69 5.03
CA TYR A 183 2.33 0.19 5.21
C TYR A 183 3.30 0.10 4.02
N ALA A 184 3.13 0.96 3.02
CA ALA A 184 4.10 1.09 1.94
C ALA A 184 5.34 1.87 2.40
N ASP A 185 6.53 1.26 2.41
CA ASP A 185 7.78 1.99 2.66
C ASP A 185 8.10 2.91 1.47
N PRO A 186 8.81 4.02 1.71
CA PRO A 186 9.57 4.67 0.65
C PRO A 186 10.51 3.66 0.00
N LYS A 187 10.38 3.41 -1.32
CA LYS A 187 11.35 2.59 -2.05
C LYS A 187 12.73 3.29 -2.00
N GLU A 188 13.78 2.50 -1.85
CA GLU A 188 15.14 2.93 -2.18
C GLU A 188 15.16 3.28 -3.68
N GLU A 189 15.63 4.47 -4.06
CA GLU A 189 15.57 4.95 -5.45
C GLU A 189 16.41 4.04 -6.37
N THR A 190 15.76 3.06 -7.00
CA THR A 190 16.35 2.32 -8.12
C THR A 190 16.13 3.09 -9.41
N GLY A 191 16.78 4.24 -9.56
CA GLY A 191 17.10 4.89 -10.84
C GLY A 191 15.97 5.22 -11.84
N ASP A 192 14.70 5.04 -11.51
CA ASP A 192 13.57 5.37 -12.38
C ASP A 192 12.62 6.34 -11.63
N PRO A 193 12.43 7.59 -12.10
CA PRO A 193 11.68 8.59 -11.36
C PRO A 193 10.19 8.25 -11.35
N ALA A 194 9.65 8.03 -10.15
CA ALA A 194 8.26 7.70 -9.91
C ALA A 194 7.31 8.90 -10.18
N ILE A 195 6.08 8.56 -10.54
CA ILE A 195 4.95 9.46 -10.76
C ILE A 195 4.06 9.45 -9.52
N GLU A 196 3.56 10.63 -9.15
CA GLU A 196 2.44 10.98 -8.22
C GLU A 196 2.30 10.36 -6.81
N ALA A 197 3.11 9.38 -6.38
CA ALA A 197 3.13 8.95 -4.96
C ALA A 197 4.48 9.16 -4.25
N ALA A 198 5.50 9.64 -4.96
CA ALA A 198 6.89 9.62 -4.48
C ALA A 198 7.42 10.91 -3.82
N ALA A 199 6.57 11.90 -3.52
CA ALA A 199 7.06 13.19 -2.99
C ALA A 199 7.28 13.24 -1.47
N VAL A 200 6.99 12.17 -0.72
CA VAL A 200 7.28 12.08 0.73
C VAL A 200 8.44 11.11 1.02
N ALA A 201 8.89 10.36 0.02
CA ALA A 201 9.64 9.12 0.18
C ALA A 201 11.17 9.27 0.36
N GLY A 202 11.81 10.27 -0.25
CA GLY A 202 13.27 10.37 -0.31
C GLY A 202 14.00 10.82 0.98
N LEU A 203 13.31 10.99 2.11
CA LEU A 203 13.88 11.75 3.24
C LEU A 203 14.54 10.90 4.35
N CYS A 204 14.27 9.61 4.52
CA CYS A 204 14.85 8.83 5.64
C CYS A 204 16.04 7.94 5.25
N TRP A 205 16.12 7.53 3.98
CA TRP A 205 17.25 6.77 3.43
C TRP A 205 18.41 7.71 3.09
N VAL A 206 19.65 7.26 3.30
CA VAL A 206 20.83 8.05 2.97
C VAL A 206 21.27 7.71 1.55
N ASN A 207 21.26 8.72 0.68
CA ASN A 207 21.89 8.65 -0.64
C ASN A 207 23.37 8.99 -0.47
N GLY A 208 24.28 8.07 -0.79
CA GLY A 208 25.71 8.27 -0.57
C GLY A 208 26.57 7.10 -1.02
N THR A 209 27.89 7.32 -0.98
CA THR A 209 28.87 6.27 -1.29
C THR A 209 29.12 5.44 -0.03
N PRO A 210 28.91 4.10 -0.08
CA PRO A 210 29.21 3.24 1.05
C PRO A 210 30.67 3.34 1.52
N PRO A 211 30.96 3.09 2.80
CA PRO A 211 32.32 3.12 3.31
C PRO A 211 33.26 2.17 2.56
N ALA A 212 34.44 2.67 2.18
CA ALA A 212 35.45 1.87 1.47
C ALA A 212 35.96 0.69 2.32
N ASN A 213 36.03 0.86 3.64
CA ASN A 213 36.32 -0.25 4.56
C ASN A 213 35.08 -1.14 4.69
N ARG A 214 35.13 -2.35 4.11
CA ARG A 214 34.01 -3.29 4.16
C ARG A 214 33.78 -3.93 5.53
N LEU A 215 34.77 -3.88 6.42
CA LEU A 215 34.70 -4.43 7.77
C LEU A 215 34.38 -3.37 8.83
N TRP A 216 34.02 -2.15 8.43
CA TRP A 216 33.82 -1.03 9.34
C TRP A 216 32.84 -1.34 10.49
N ALA A 217 31.78 -2.11 10.22
CA ALA A 217 30.78 -2.50 11.21
C ALA A 217 31.37 -3.39 12.31
N LEU A 218 32.26 -4.33 11.93
CA LEU A 218 32.98 -5.18 12.88
C LEU A 218 34.04 -4.38 13.65
N ASP A 219 34.73 -3.46 12.97
CA ASP A 219 35.74 -2.61 13.59
C ASP A 219 35.11 -1.68 14.64
N LYS A 220 33.95 -1.08 14.32
CA LYS A 220 33.22 -0.15 15.22
C LYS A 220 32.67 -0.80 16.48
N THR A 221 32.39 -2.09 16.41
CA THR A 221 31.87 -2.89 17.52
C THR A 221 32.96 -3.73 18.20
N GLY A 222 34.21 -3.63 17.73
CA GLY A 222 35.36 -4.34 18.27
C GLY A 222 35.32 -5.86 18.08
N VAL A 223 34.44 -6.38 17.23
CA VAL A 223 34.21 -7.83 17.06
C VAL A 223 35.50 -8.59 16.72
N THR A 224 36.32 -8.03 15.84
CA THR A 224 37.60 -8.64 15.43
C THR A 224 38.58 -8.78 16.60
N ALA A 225 38.51 -7.90 17.60
CA ALA A 225 39.31 -7.97 18.83
C ALA A 225 38.77 -9.01 19.84
N ALA A 226 37.50 -9.42 19.72
CA ALA A 226 36.91 -10.48 20.54
C ALA A 226 37.22 -11.89 19.99
N TRP A 227 37.46 -12.03 18.69
CA TRP A 227 37.72 -13.33 18.03
C TRP A 227 38.83 -14.22 18.60
N PRO A 228 39.93 -13.69 19.17
CA PRO A 228 40.91 -14.53 19.84
C PRO A 228 40.35 -15.30 21.04
N GLN A 229 39.22 -14.86 21.60
CA GLN A 229 38.56 -15.50 22.75
C GLN A 229 37.41 -16.42 22.32
N THR A 230 36.69 -16.06 21.26
CA THR A 230 35.48 -16.77 20.81
C THR A 230 35.07 -16.34 19.40
N LYS A 231 34.48 -17.26 18.64
CA LYS A 231 33.85 -16.98 17.34
C LYS A 231 32.40 -17.48 17.25
N GLY A 232 31.81 -17.85 18.39
CA GLY A 232 30.41 -18.28 18.49
C GLY A 232 30.16 -19.79 18.38
N ALA A 233 31.22 -20.61 18.40
CA ALA A 233 31.11 -22.06 18.31
C ALA A 233 30.15 -22.67 19.35
N GLY A 234 29.33 -23.61 18.91
CA GLY A 234 28.35 -24.32 19.76
C GLY A 234 27.05 -23.57 20.03
N ILE A 235 26.88 -22.36 19.48
CA ILE A 235 25.65 -21.58 19.63
C ILE A 235 24.74 -21.74 18.41
N LEU A 236 23.48 -22.10 18.67
CA LEU A 236 22.40 -22.21 17.70
C LEU A 236 21.62 -20.89 17.64
N ILE A 237 21.53 -20.29 16.46
CA ILE A 237 20.84 -19.01 16.22
C ILE A 237 19.66 -19.27 15.28
N ALA A 238 18.44 -19.11 15.77
CA ALA A 238 17.27 -19.06 14.91
C ALA A 238 17.25 -17.72 14.16
N HIS A 239 17.10 -17.79 12.84
CA HIS A 239 17.00 -16.61 12.00
C HIS A 239 15.63 -16.59 11.32
N ALA A 240 14.68 -15.88 11.95
CA ALA A 240 13.31 -15.73 11.48
C ALA A 240 13.22 -14.52 10.55
N ASP A 241 13.13 -14.79 9.24
CA ASP A 241 13.24 -13.76 8.19
C ASP A 241 12.56 -14.24 6.88
N THR A 242 12.95 -13.69 5.72
CA THR A 242 12.39 -14.03 4.39
C THR A 242 12.81 -15.39 3.84
N GLY A 243 13.61 -16.13 4.59
CA GLY A 243 14.28 -17.35 4.15
C GLY A 243 15.71 -17.08 3.69
N ILE A 244 16.33 -18.09 3.09
CA ILE A 244 17.71 -18.05 2.64
C ILE A 244 17.83 -18.41 1.15
N ALA A 245 18.75 -17.74 0.48
CA ALA A 245 19.08 -17.96 -0.91
C ALA A 245 20.56 -18.39 -1.00
N ALA A 246 20.88 -19.24 -1.97
CA ALA A 246 22.27 -19.66 -2.19
C ALA A 246 23.20 -18.45 -2.44
N HIS A 247 24.30 -18.39 -1.70
CA HIS A 247 25.28 -17.30 -1.77
C HIS A 247 26.67 -17.76 -1.29
N ASP A 248 27.73 -17.31 -1.95
CA ASP A 248 29.11 -17.78 -1.74
C ASP A 248 29.65 -17.42 -0.34
N GLU A 249 29.15 -16.33 0.25
CA GLU A 249 29.51 -15.83 1.58
C GLU A 249 28.77 -16.56 2.73
N LEU A 250 27.85 -17.48 2.44
CA LEU A 250 27.20 -18.32 3.44
C LEU A 250 27.71 -19.75 3.33
N ASP A 251 28.33 -20.26 4.39
CA ASP A 251 28.77 -21.65 4.45
C ASP A 251 27.62 -22.56 4.86
N SER A 252 27.22 -23.48 3.97
CA SER A 252 26.16 -24.45 4.27
C SER A 252 26.50 -25.39 5.44
N ALA A 253 27.79 -25.57 5.78
CA ALA A 253 28.20 -26.35 6.94
C ALA A 253 27.79 -25.69 8.28
N HIS A 254 27.53 -24.39 8.28
CA HIS A 254 27.07 -23.62 9.44
C HIS A 254 25.55 -23.38 9.42
N LEU A 255 24.82 -24.01 8.49
CA LEU A 255 23.36 -23.97 8.42
C LEU A 255 22.78 -25.33 8.83
N ASP A 256 22.02 -25.38 9.92
CA ASP A 256 21.32 -26.59 10.36
C ASP A 256 19.97 -26.71 9.64
N MET A 257 20.02 -27.21 8.42
CA MET A 257 18.83 -27.47 7.59
C MET A 257 17.93 -28.57 8.16
N GLY A 258 18.41 -29.38 9.10
CA GLY A 258 17.61 -30.39 9.80
C GLY A 258 16.62 -29.80 10.81
N LYS A 259 16.87 -28.56 11.24
CA LYS A 259 15.98 -27.79 12.13
C LYS A 259 15.31 -26.61 11.42
N ALA A 260 15.68 -26.32 10.18
CA ALA A 260 15.10 -25.24 9.40
C ALA A 260 13.64 -25.51 9.06
N PHE A 261 12.88 -24.44 8.81
CA PHE A 261 11.46 -24.55 8.49
C PHE A 261 10.94 -23.36 7.70
N ASP A 262 9.94 -23.60 6.87
CA ASP A 262 9.14 -22.59 6.18
C ASP A 262 7.74 -22.57 6.76
N ILE A 263 7.46 -21.53 7.53
CA ILE A 263 6.15 -21.31 8.15
C ILE A 263 5.11 -20.89 7.12
N LEU A 264 5.52 -20.22 6.04
CA LEU A 264 4.59 -19.72 5.03
C LEU A 264 4.02 -20.86 4.19
N ASP A 265 4.88 -21.79 3.78
CA ASP A 265 4.50 -22.93 2.93
C ASP A 265 4.24 -24.22 3.74
N GLY A 266 4.66 -24.26 5.01
CA GLY A 266 4.41 -25.36 5.93
C GLY A 266 5.30 -26.58 5.69
N ASP A 267 6.56 -26.35 5.28
CA ASP A 267 7.52 -27.42 4.99
C ASP A 267 8.91 -27.14 5.57
N SER A 268 9.88 -28.04 5.33
CA SER A 268 11.24 -27.92 5.86
C SER A 268 12.20 -27.14 4.94
N ASN A 269 11.72 -26.49 3.89
CA ASN A 269 12.54 -25.79 2.91
C ASN A 269 12.49 -24.27 3.12
N PRO A 270 13.43 -23.67 3.88
CA PRO A 270 13.43 -22.24 4.18
C PRO A 270 13.92 -21.37 3.00
N GLU A 271 13.85 -21.86 1.75
CA GLU A 271 14.40 -21.16 0.60
C GLU A 271 13.61 -19.87 0.33
N ASP A 272 14.31 -18.76 0.22
CA ASP A 272 13.71 -17.51 -0.24
C ASP A 272 13.49 -17.62 -1.77
N PRO A 273 12.24 -17.57 -2.26
CA PRO A 273 11.96 -17.70 -3.69
C PRO A 273 12.48 -16.53 -4.52
N LEU A 274 12.93 -15.43 -3.87
CA LEU A 274 13.39 -14.20 -4.52
C LEU A 274 12.35 -13.63 -5.50
N SER A 275 11.08 -13.77 -5.13
CA SER A 275 9.95 -13.38 -5.97
C SER A 275 9.93 -11.87 -6.20
N THR A 276 9.68 -11.44 -7.44
CA THR A 276 9.51 -10.02 -7.77
C THR A 276 8.28 -9.38 -7.12
N GLY A 277 7.37 -10.20 -6.57
CA GLY A 277 6.22 -9.75 -5.79
C GLY A 277 6.50 -9.57 -4.30
N SER A 278 7.64 -10.05 -3.78
CA SER A 278 8.08 -9.79 -2.40
C SER A 278 8.63 -8.37 -2.29
N ALA A 279 8.36 -7.70 -1.17
CA ALA A 279 8.89 -6.38 -0.90
C ALA A 279 10.39 -6.40 -0.53
N ASN A 280 10.88 -7.51 0.02
CA ASN A 280 12.25 -7.63 0.52
C ASN A 280 12.92 -8.96 0.13
N PRO A 281 12.98 -9.32 -1.17
CA PRO A 281 13.60 -10.57 -1.60
C PRO A 281 15.08 -10.62 -1.22
N GLY A 282 15.52 -11.74 -0.63
CA GLY A 282 16.90 -11.97 -0.21
C GLY A 282 17.32 -11.20 1.03
N HIS A 283 16.37 -10.62 1.78
CA HIS A 283 16.66 -9.90 3.02
C HIS A 283 17.26 -10.83 4.08
N GLY A 284 16.64 -12.00 4.32
CA GLY A 284 17.15 -13.00 5.25
C GLY A 284 18.55 -13.52 4.91
N THR A 285 18.88 -13.62 3.61
CA THR A 285 20.24 -13.96 3.17
C THR A 285 21.24 -12.86 3.56
N GLY A 286 20.85 -11.59 3.39
CA GLY A 286 21.66 -10.44 3.73
C GLY A 286 21.91 -10.31 5.23
N THR A 287 20.85 -10.37 6.04
CA THR A 287 20.95 -10.25 7.50
C THR A 287 21.68 -11.45 8.11
N LEU A 288 21.40 -12.68 7.66
CA LEU A 288 22.14 -13.88 8.09
C LEU A 288 23.65 -13.80 7.80
N SER A 289 24.04 -13.19 6.67
CA SER A 289 25.46 -12.99 6.34
C SER A 289 26.18 -12.04 7.29
N VAL A 290 25.47 -11.09 7.92
CA VAL A 290 26.03 -10.23 8.98
C VAL A 290 26.22 -11.01 10.28
N ILE A 291 25.35 -12.01 10.56
CA ILE A 291 25.48 -12.89 11.73
C ILE A 291 26.72 -13.79 11.58
N LEU A 292 26.81 -14.55 10.49
CA LEU A 292 27.76 -15.68 10.38
C LEU A 292 28.44 -15.82 9.02
N GLY A 293 28.43 -14.80 8.16
CA GLY A 293 29.10 -14.82 6.87
C GLY A 293 30.57 -15.26 6.97
N ARG A 294 31.05 -15.96 5.95
CA ARG A 294 32.42 -16.47 5.86
C ARG A 294 33.42 -15.35 6.10
N THR A 295 34.52 -15.64 6.79
CA THR A 295 35.62 -14.68 6.90
C THR A 295 36.41 -14.64 5.60
N THR A 296 36.15 -13.63 4.77
CA THR A 296 36.83 -13.36 3.50
C THR A 296 37.54 -12.00 3.54
N SER A 297 38.27 -11.66 2.46
CA SER A 297 38.80 -10.30 2.29
C SER A 297 37.71 -9.28 1.94
N ALA A 298 36.51 -9.74 1.58
CA ALA A 298 35.41 -8.90 1.11
C ALA A 298 34.38 -8.63 2.20
N MET A 299 34.10 -9.59 3.08
CA MET A 299 33.22 -9.45 4.24
C MET A 299 33.49 -10.53 5.30
N SER A 300 32.88 -10.38 6.48
CA SER A 300 32.79 -11.43 7.49
C SER A 300 31.55 -11.19 8.34
N GLY A 301 30.90 -12.27 8.78
CA GLY A 301 29.92 -12.21 9.85
C GLY A 301 30.58 -12.03 11.21
N VAL A 302 29.77 -11.71 12.21
CA VAL A 302 30.22 -11.48 13.59
C VAL A 302 30.66 -12.77 14.29
N ALA A 303 29.87 -13.85 14.14
CA ALA A 303 30.04 -15.15 14.77
C ALA A 303 30.15 -16.26 13.71
N PRO A 304 31.24 -16.28 12.92
CA PRO A 304 31.38 -17.20 11.78
C PRO A 304 31.45 -18.69 12.18
N ASP A 305 31.73 -19.02 13.45
CA ASP A 305 31.79 -20.40 13.92
C ASP A 305 30.45 -20.86 14.57
N ALA A 306 29.44 -19.98 14.66
CA ALA A 306 28.10 -20.33 15.14
C ALA A 306 27.34 -21.19 14.10
N THR A 307 26.17 -21.70 14.49
CA THR A 307 25.27 -22.44 13.59
C THR A 307 23.93 -21.72 13.52
N ALA A 308 23.44 -21.41 12.32
CA ALA A 308 22.10 -20.85 12.15
C ALA A 308 21.06 -21.91 11.80
N VAL A 309 19.84 -21.66 12.24
CA VAL A 309 18.62 -22.35 11.85
C VAL A 309 17.76 -21.35 11.07
N PRO A 310 17.78 -21.40 9.73
CA PRO A 310 16.93 -20.54 8.91
C PRO A 310 15.45 -20.86 9.11
N ILE A 311 14.62 -19.84 9.34
CA ILE A 311 13.16 -19.99 9.46
C ILE A 311 12.51 -18.94 8.57
N ARG A 312 11.91 -19.37 7.44
CA ARG A 312 11.14 -18.49 6.57
C ARG A 312 9.77 -18.25 7.19
N CYS A 313 9.43 -16.99 7.45
CA CYS A 313 8.14 -16.65 8.09
C CYS A 313 7.52 -15.34 7.61
N ILE A 314 8.22 -14.59 6.75
CA ILE A 314 7.76 -13.32 6.20
C ILE A 314 8.18 -13.18 4.73
N GLU A 315 7.51 -12.30 3.98
CA GLU A 315 7.95 -11.88 2.64
C GLU A 315 8.23 -10.37 2.58
N ASP A 316 7.86 -9.64 3.64
CA ASP A 316 8.14 -8.23 3.88
C ASP A 316 8.51 -8.12 5.36
N VAL A 317 9.52 -7.30 5.67
CA VAL A 317 9.99 -7.06 7.04
C VAL A 317 8.95 -6.33 7.90
N LYS A 318 7.91 -5.77 7.28
CA LYS A 318 6.76 -5.14 7.94
C LYS A 318 5.77 -6.18 8.43
N VAL A 319 5.76 -6.40 9.73
CA VAL A 319 4.98 -7.45 10.36
C VAL A 319 3.58 -6.97 10.71
N PHE A 320 2.71 -7.08 9.72
CA PHE A 320 1.27 -6.90 9.87
C PHE A 320 0.50 -8.23 9.86
N ASN A 321 1.23 -9.33 9.67
CA ASN A 321 0.80 -10.72 9.85
C ASN A 321 1.63 -11.32 11.00
N PRO A 322 1.24 -11.12 12.26
CA PRO A 322 2.07 -11.54 13.40
C PRO A 322 2.08 -13.06 13.64
N ALA A 323 1.06 -13.79 13.15
CA ALA A 323 0.90 -15.22 13.43
C ALA A 323 2.06 -16.10 12.88
N PRO A 324 2.51 -15.93 11.62
CA PRO A 324 3.70 -16.60 11.11
C PRO A 324 4.97 -16.36 11.97
N VAL A 325 5.16 -15.15 12.47
CA VAL A 325 6.32 -14.81 13.31
C VAL A 325 6.20 -15.47 14.68
N ALA A 326 4.99 -15.50 15.27
CA ALA A 326 4.73 -16.22 16.52
C ALA A 326 5.03 -17.73 16.36
N ALA A 327 4.58 -18.34 15.26
CA ALA A 327 4.87 -19.74 14.94
C ALA A 327 6.38 -19.99 14.69
N ALA A 328 7.10 -19.04 14.07
CA ALA A 328 8.55 -19.11 13.90
C ALA A 328 9.31 -19.11 15.23
N ILE A 329 8.90 -18.26 16.18
CA ILE A 329 9.48 -18.20 17.53
C ILE A 329 9.20 -19.50 18.29
N ALA A 330 7.97 -20.02 18.20
CA ALA A 330 7.60 -21.29 18.81
C ALA A 330 8.43 -22.46 18.23
N HIS A 331 8.62 -22.51 16.91
CA HIS A 331 9.49 -23.48 16.25
C HIS A 331 10.94 -23.36 16.72
N ALA A 332 11.49 -22.14 16.75
CA ALA A 332 12.85 -21.88 17.24
C ALA A 332 13.07 -22.37 18.68
N THR A 333 12.05 -22.18 19.53
CA THR A 333 12.03 -22.65 20.91
C THR A 333 11.98 -24.17 20.97
N GLN A 334 11.11 -24.79 20.18
CA GLN A 334 10.94 -26.24 20.11
C GLN A 334 12.21 -26.97 19.66
N VAL A 335 12.94 -26.42 18.68
CA VAL A 335 14.20 -27.02 18.18
C VAL A 335 15.44 -26.65 19.01
N GLY A 336 15.23 -25.93 20.12
CA GLY A 336 16.26 -25.64 21.12
C GLY A 336 17.32 -24.65 20.68
N CYS A 337 16.93 -23.60 19.93
CA CYS A 337 17.86 -22.52 19.62
C CYS A 337 18.25 -21.73 20.89
N HIS A 338 19.33 -20.96 20.83
CA HIS A 338 19.82 -20.17 21.96
C HIS A 338 19.60 -18.67 21.79
N VAL A 339 19.62 -18.20 20.54
CA VAL A 339 19.38 -16.80 20.15
C VAL A 339 18.34 -16.79 19.04
N ILE A 340 17.40 -15.84 19.08
CA ILE A 340 16.47 -15.54 17.99
C ILE A 340 16.82 -14.17 17.44
N SER A 341 17.14 -14.11 16.15
CA SER A 341 17.34 -12.87 15.40
C SER A 341 16.11 -12.57 14.55
N MET A 342 15.50 -11.41 14.77
CA MET A 342 14.32 -10.93 14.05
C MET A 342 14.60 -9.56 13.43
N SER A 343 14.84 -9.54 12.11
CA SER A 343 15.12 -8.30 11.38
C SER A 343 13.83 -7.73 10.75
N LEU A 344 12.81 -7.58 11.59
CA LEU A 344 11.43 -7.33 11.20
C LEU A 344 10.70 -6.51 12.27
N GLY A 345 9.59 -5.87 11.91
CA GLY A 345 8.68 -5.28 12.89
C GLY A 345 7.41 -4.65 12.31
N GLY A 346 6.43 -4.40 13.17
CA GLY A 346 5.11 -3.88 12.82
C GLY A 346 4.23 -3.66 14.04
N VAL A 347 3.05 -4.28 14.08
CA VAL A 347 2.00 -4.06 15.12
C VAL A 347 2.11 -5.07 16.27
N PRO A 348 1.56 -4.75 17.48
CA PRO A 348 1.50 -5.72 18.57
C PRO A 348 0.57 -6.88 18.22
N SER A 349 0.76 -8.00 18.93
CA SER A 349 -0.09 -9.18 18.87
C SER A 349 0.07 -10.02 20.13
N HIS A 350 -1.05 -10.46 20.69
CA HIS A 350 -1.07 -11.30 21.88
C HIS A 350 -0.34 -12.64 21.65
N ALA A 351 -0.55 -13.27 20.50
CA ALA A 351 0.11 -14.52 20.17
C ALA A 351 1.63 -14.34 19.99
N LEU A 352 2.04 -13.26 19.31
CA LEU A 352 3.46 -12.93 19.16
C LEU A 352 4.13 -12.68 20.52
N HIS A 353 3.47 -11.93 21.41
CA HIS A 353 4.01 -11.67 22.75
C HIS A 353 4.08 -12.93 23.61
N ALA A 354 3.07 -13.80 23.52
CA ALA A 354 3.06 -15.10 24.19
C ALA A 354 4.24 -15.98 23.74
N ALA A 355 4.52 -16.05 22.43
CA ALA A 355 5.66 -16.80 21.89
C ALA A 355 7.01 -16.21 22.36
N VAL A 356 7.16 -14.88 22.38
CA VAL A 356 8.36 -14.20 22.91
C VAL A 356 8.60 -14.57 24.38
N ARG A 357 7.56 -14.52 25.21
CA ARG A 357 7.65 -14.86 26.64
C ARG A 357 8.06 -16.31 26.85
N GLU A 358 7.53 -17.22 26.05
CA GLU A 358 7.90 -18.63 26.10
C GLU A 358 9.36 -18.86 25.71
N ALA A 359 9.85 -18.17 24.66
CA ALA A 359 11.25 -18.24 24.25
C ALA A 359 12.19 -17.74 25.37
N VAL A 360 11.87 -16.59 25.99
CA VAL A 360 12.65 -16.03 27.11
C VAL A 360 12.60 -16.95 28.34
N ALA A 361 11.44 -17.52 28.66
CA ALA A 361 11.30 -18.52 29.72
C ALA A 361 12.07 -19.81 29.44
N SER A 362 12.37 -20.09 28.16
CA SER A 362 13.16 -21.23 27.69
C SER A 362 14.67 -20.92 27.59
N ASP A 363 15.14 -19.90 28.33
CA ASP A 363 16.55 -19.48 28.39
C ASP A 363 17.13 -19.02 27.04
N MET A 364 16.29 -18.48 26.14
CA MET A 364 16.72 -17.91 24.86
C MET A 364 16.94 -16.40 24.95
N ILE A 365 17.81 -15.87 24.10
CA ILE A 365 17.99 -14.43 23.88
C ILE A 365 17.17 -14.02 22.65
N VAL A 366 16.26 -13.05 22.79
CA VAL A 366 15.37 -12.59 21.71
C VAL A 366 15.74 -11.16 21.32
N ILE A 367 16.07 -10.93 20.04
CA ILE A 367 16.61 -9.67 19.53
C ILE A 367 15.81 -9.23 18.31
N ALA A 368 15.40 -7.96 18.28
CA ALA A 368 14.66 -7.41 17.16
C ALA A 368 15.14 -6.01 16.73
N ALA A 369 14.97 -5.72 15.45
CA ALA A 369 15.24 -4.41 14.88
C ALA A 369 14.25 -3.36 15.42
N ALA A 370 14.75 -2.18 15.82
CA ALA A 370 13.89 -1.12 16.35
C ALA A 370 12.87 -0.59 15.33
N GLY A 371 13.13 -0.74 14.04
CA GLY A 371 12.27 -0.28 12.95
C GLY A 371 12.94 0.83 12.12
N ASN A 372 12.40 1.06 10.92
CA ASN A 372 12.94 2.05 9.97
C ASN A 372 11.86 3.07 9.59
N CYS A 373 12.22 4.35 9.56
CA CYS A 373 11.39 5.44 9.02
C CYS A 373 10.01 5.65 9.69
N VAL A 374 9.70 4.97 10.81
CA VAL A 374 8.49 5.17 11.64
C VAL A 374 8.74 6.14 12.81
N ARG A 375 10.01 6.51 13.04
CA ARG A 375 10.54 7.35 14.15
C ARG A 375 10.49 6.71 15.53
N THR A 376 9.50 5.87 15.82
CA THR A 376 9.33 5.21 17.11
C THR A 376 9.53 3.70 17.02
N VAL A 377 10.00 3.06 18.09
CA VAL A 377 10.27 1.61 18.11
C VAL A 377 9.01 0.81 17.81
N VAL A 378 9.10 -0.21 16.96
CA VAL A 378 7.97 -1.08 16.55
C VAL A 378 8.02 -2.45 17.24
N TRP A 379 6.96 -3.24 17.14
CA TRP A 379 6.92 -4.61 17.69
C TRP A 379 7.56 -5.61 16.73
N PRO A 380 8.23 -6.67 17.20
CA PRO A 380 8.33 -7.12 18.59
C PRO A 380 9.41 -6.39 19.42
N ALA A 381 10.26 -5.54 18.82
CA ALA A 381 11.32 -4.83 19.55
C ALA A 381 10.79 -4.00 20.74
N ARG A 382 9.58 -3.45 20.64
CA ARG A 382 8.92 -2.70 21.70
C ARG A 382 8.45 -3.53 22.91
N TYR A 383 8.44 -4.87 22.83
CA TYR A 383 8.12 -5.69 24.01
C TYR A 383 9.26 -5.63 25.02
N ASP A 384 8.92 -5.45 26.30
CA ASP A 384 9.90 -5.41 27.40
C ASP A 384 10.80 -6.65 27.45
N GLU A 385 10.33 -7.80 26.98
CA GLU A 385 11.07 -9.05 26.93
C GLU A 385 12.04 -9.15 25.74
N VAL A 386 12.01 -8.24 24.77
CA VAL A 386 12.83 -8.25 23.55
C VAL A 386 13.94 -7.21 23.64
N ILE A 387 15.14 -7.52 23.13
CA ILE A 387 16.22 -6.53 23.03
C ILE A 387 16.04 -5.74 21.74
N ALA A 388 15.66 -4.46 21.87
CA ALA A 388 15.49 -3.54 20.76
C ALA A 388 16.82 -2.92 20.32
N VAL A 389 17.12 -3.01 19.03
CA VAL A 389 18.39 -2.51 18.47
C VAL A 389 18.16 -1.36 17.50
N ALA A 390 18.65 -0.18 17.86
CA ALA A 390 18.65 1.01 17.00
C ALA A 390 19.92 1.07 16.12
N GLY A 391 19.90 1.96 15.12
CA GLY A 391 20.92 2.04 14.09
C GLY A 391 21.86 3.23 14.21
N ILE A 392 23.14 3.02 13.94
CA ILE A 392 24.15 4.06 13.76
C ILE A 392 24.84 3.97 12.38
N ASN A 393 25.49 5.06 12.00
CA ASN A 393 26.37 5.14 10.84
C ASN A 393 27.85 4.98 11.21
N ILE A 394 28.73 5.08 10.20
CA ILE A 394 30.18 4.90 10.40
C ILE A 394 30.81 5.99 11.27
N GLU A 395 30.23 7.18 11.33
CA GLU A 395 30.67 8.28 12.19
C GLU A 395 30.22 8.14 13.66
N ASP A 396 29.66 6.99 14.08
CA ASP A 396 29.05 6.79 15.40
C ASP A 396 27.88 7.74 15.69
N ARG A 397 27.21 8.25 14.64
CA ARG A 397 25.99 9.05 14.78
C ARG A 397 24.77 8.17 14.58
N PRO A 398 23.64 8.48 15.26
CA PRO A 398 22.38 7.80 14.98
C PRO A 398 22.03 7.87 13.50
N TRP A 399 21.69 6.72 12.91
CA TRP A 399 21.27 6.65 11.53
C TRP A 399 19.92 7.34 11.36
N LYS A 400 19.80 8.22 10.36
CA LYS A 400 18.59 9.03 10.11
C LYS A 400 17.32 8.19 9.97
N GLY A 401 17.44 6.99 9.40
CA GLY A 401 16.33 6.06 9.21
C GLY A 401 15.96 5.27 10.45
N SER A 402 16.74 5.29 11.53
CA SER A 402 16.48 4.50 12.73
C SER A 402 15.27 4.99 13.50
N CYS A 403 14.41 4.05 13.91
CA CYS A 403 13.47 4.31 15.00
C CYS A 403 14.21 4.48 16.33
N ARG A 404 13.58 5.21 17.25
CA ARG A 404 14.15 5.66 18.53
C ARG A 404 13.10 5.71 19.64
N GLY A 405 13.56 5.84 20.88
CA GLY A 405 12.73 6.03 22.07
C GLY A 405 13.15 5.12 23.23
N ASP A 406 12.43 5.22 24.35
CA ASP A 406 12.79 4.58 25.63
C ASP A 406 12.90 3.05 25.56
N ALA A 407 12.22 2.43 24.59
CA ALA A 407 12.30 0.99 24.35
C ALA A 407 13.66 0.53 23.77
N VAL A 408 14.51 1.44 23.27
CA VAL A 408 15.82 1.08 22.72
C VAL A 408 16.77 0.59 23.82
N ASP A 409 17.27 -0.63 23.66
CA ASP A 409 18.20 -1.24 24.60
C ASP A 409 19.66 -0.96 24.28
N ILE A 410 19.99 -0.86 22.99
CA ILE A 410 21.34 -0.61 22.49
C ILE A 410 21.29 -0.12 21.04
N SER A 411 22.39 0.49 20.57
CA SER A 411 22.58 0.81 19.15
C SER A 411 23.70 0.01 18.50
N GLY A 412 23.56 -0.27 17.19
CA GLY A 412 24.58 -0.97 16.39
C GLY A 412 24.66 -0.46 14.95
N PRO A 413 25.71 -0.84 14.19
CA PRO A 413 25.87 -0.51 12.78
C PRO A 413 24.64 -0.83 11.93
N ALA A 414 24.10 0.18 11.23
CA ALA A 414 22.89 0.05 10.41
C ALA A 414 22.98 0.75 9.05
N GLU A 415 23.76 1.82 8.90
CA GLU A 415 23.91 2.56 7.64
C GLU A 415 25.07 2.00 6.80
N PHE A 416 24.78 1.50 5.59
CA PHE A 416 25.78 0.96 4.65
C PHE A 416 26.61 -0.21 5.23
N VAL A 417 25.92 -1.14 5.90
CA VAL A 417 26.52 -2.39 6.36
C VAL A 417 26.70 -3.33 5.17
N TRP A 418 27.92 -3.83 4.97
CA TRP A 418 28.24 -4.74 3.88
C TRP A 418 27.68 -6.15 4.14
N ARG A 419 26.97 -6.69 3.15
CA ARG A 419 26.21 -7.94 3.27
C ARG A 419 26.15 -8.72 1.95
N ALA A 420 25.83 -10.00 2.04
CA ALA A 420 25.48 -10.85 0.88
C ALA A 420 24.22 -10.31 0.18
N GLN A 421 24.29 -10.02 -1.12
CA GLN A 421 23.18 -9.44 -1.88
C GLN A 421 22.71 -10.35 -3.00
N ARG A 422 21.48 -10.83 -2.86
CA ARG A 422 20.79 -11.57 -3.91
C ARG A 422 19.31 -11.23 -3.88
N ASN A 423 18.89 -10.25 -4.67
CA ASN A 423 17.52 -9.74 -4.65
C ASN A 423 16.65 -10.38 -5.74
N SER A 424 17.25 -11.13 -6.68
CA SER A 424 16.54 -11.89 -7.70
C SER A 424 17.29 -13.17 -8.05
N PRO A 425 16.64 -14.17 -8.66
CA PRO A 425 17.33 -15.38 -9.10
C PRO A 425 18.44 -15.11 -10.12
N ALA A 426 18.37 -13.97 -10.83
CA ALA A 426 19.35 -13.53 -11.82
C ALA A 426 20.58 -12.84 -11.21
N ASP A 427 20.53 -12.41 -9.94
CA ASP A 427 21.70 -11.86 -9.27
C ASP A 427 22.78 -12.95 -9.06
N PRO A 428 24.07 -12.64 -9.30
CA PRO A 428 25.16 -13.57 -9.01
C PRO A 428 25.23 -13.97 -7.53
N THR A 429 25.57 -15.23 -7.24
CA THR A 429 25.74 -15.74 -5.86
C THR A 429 26.94 -15.15 -5.11
N SER A 430 27.78 -14.37 -5.79
CA SER A 430 28.96 -13.70 -5.22
C SER A 430 28.76 -12.20 -4.97
N LYS A 431 27.56 -11.67 -5.25
CA LYS A 431 27.29 -10.23 -5.20
C LYS A 431 27.22 -9.75 -3.75
N ILE A 432 28.12 -8.84 -3.38
CA ILE A 432 28.12 -8.19 -2.06
C ILE A 432 27.71 -6.73 -2.25
N GLY A 433 26.79 -6.25 -1.41
CA GLY A 433 26.30 -4.89 -1.42
C GLY A 433 26.27 -4.27 -0.03
N ALA A 434 26.21 -2.95 0.03
CA ALA A 434 25.96 -2.23 1.28
C ALA A 434 24.45 -2.06 1.45
N GLY A 435 23.90 -2.51 2.58
CA GLY A 435 22.51 -2.31 2.95
C GLY A 435 22.37 -1.27 4.06
N GLN A 436 21.18 -0.69 4.18
CA GLN A 436 20.83 0.22 5.27
C GLN A 436 19.60 -0.32 6.01
N GLY A 437 19.59 -0.27 7.34
CA GLY A 437 18.48 -0.79 8.13
C GLY A 437 18.86 -1.20 9.55
N THR A 438 17.96 -0.98 10.50
CA THR A 438 18.11 -1.52 11.87
C THR A 438 18.13 -3.05 11.89
N SER A 439 17.63 -3.70 10.83
CA SER A 439 17.84 -5.12 10.50
C SER A 439 19.30 -5.57 10.65
N PHE A 440 20.25 -4.80 10.11
CA PHE A 440 21.67 -5.17 10.18
C PHE A 440 22.25 -4.99 11.58
N ALA A 441 21.76 -4.00 12.34
CA ALA A 441 22.15 -3.81 13.73
C ALA A 441 21.67 -4.97 14.61
N ALA A 442 20.42 -5.41 14.41
CA ALA A 442 19.84 -6.57 15.11
C ALA A 442 20.59 -7.88 14.76
N ALA A 443 20.90 -8.10 13.49
CA ALA A 443 21.71 -9.23 13.04
C ALA A 443 23.12 -9.21 13.66
N LEU A 444 23.78 -8.05 13.66
CA LEU A 444 25.09 -7.89 14.28
C LEU A 444 25.04 -8.25 15.77
N LEU A 445 24.03 -7.76 16.50
CA LEU A 445 23.87 -8.07 17.92
C LEU A 445 23.59 -9.55 18.18
N ALA A 446 22.84 -10.24 17.32
CA ALA A 446 22.63 -11.68 17.42
C ALA A 446 23.95 -12.46 17.33
N GLY A 447 24.85 -12.04 16.43
CA GLY A 447 26.21 -12.57 16.40
C GLY A 447 26.98 -12.28 17.68
N VAL A 448 26.91 -11.06 18.22
CA VAL A 448 27.57 -10.69 19.48
C VAL A 448 27.03 -11.50 20.67
N ALA A 449 25.73 -11.76 20.72
CA ALA A 449 25.11 -12.63 21.72
C ALA A 449 25.68 -14.06 21.64
N ALA A 450 25.92 -14.57 20.42
CA ALA A 450 26.57 -15.87 20.22
C ALA A 450 28.03 -15.87 20.67
N LEU A 451 28.79 -14.80 20.43
CA LEU A 451 30.14 -14.66 20.99
C LEU A 451 30.12 -14.73 22.52
N TRP A 452 29.23 -13.96 23.15
CA TRP A 452 29.10 -13.89 24.61
C TRP A 452 28.71 -15.23 25.24
N LEU A 453 27.68 -15.90 24.71
CA LEU A 453 27.25 -17.23 25.18
C LEU A 453 28.34 -18.29 24.99
N SER A 454 29.03 -18.28 23.84
CA SER A 454 30.10 -19.23 23.55
C SER A 454 31.30 -19.03 24.48
N HIS A 455 31.68 -17.78 24.77
CA HIS A 455 32.81 -17.47 25.65
C HIS A 455 32.58 -17.91 27.10
N HIS A 456 31.43 -17.54 27.68
CA HIS A 456 31.14 -17.87 29.07
C HIS A 456 30.65 -19.31 29.27
N GLY A 457 30.22 -19.96 28.19
CA GLY A 457 29.52 -21.24 28.24
C GLY A 457 28.05 -21.04 28.60
N ARG A 458 27.15 -21.50 27.73
CA ARG A 458 25.70 -21.31 27.89
C ARG A 458 25.17 -21.82 29.24
N ASP A 459 25.62 -22.99 29.68
CA ASP A 459 25.15 -23.57 30.95
C ASP A 459 25.57 -22.73 32.17
N ALA A 460 26.76 -22.11 32.12
CA ALA A 460 27.22 -21.22 33.18
C ALA A 460 26.39 -19.92 33.22
N VAL A 461 26.06 -19.37 32.04
CA VAL A 461 25.15 -18.22 31.92
C VAL A 461 23.78 -18.53 32.51
N ILE A 462 23.20 -19.69 32.17
CA ILE A 462 21.90 -20.14 32.71
C ILE A 462 21.97 -20.32 34.22
N CYS A 463 23.02 -20.97 34.73
CA CYS A 463 23.24 -21.13 36.16
C CYS A 463 23.29 -19.78 36.89
N GLU A 464 24.02 -18.80 36.35
CA GLU A 464 24.13 -17.46 36.93
C GLU A 464 22.78 -16.73 36.92
N ALA A 465 22.06 -16.75 35.79
CA ALA A 465 20.75 -16.11 35.67
C ALA A 465 19.76 -16.67 36.70
N ARG A 466 19.67 -18.01 36.80
CA ARG A 466 18.81 -18.70 37.78
C ARG A 466 19.23 -18.41 39.22
N ALA A 467 20.53 -18.36 39.51
CA ALA A 467 21.03 -18.02 40.85
C ALA A 467 20.61 -16.60 41.29
N ARG A 468 20.40 -15.70 40.33
CA ARG A 468 19.93 -14.32 40.56
C ARG A 468 18.42 -14.15 40.45
N GLY A 469 17.68 -15.21 40.09
CA GLY A 469 16.23 -15.14 39.87
C GLY A 469 15.83 -14.29 38.66
N VAL A 470 16.67 -14.23 37.62
CA VAL A 470 16.39 -13.52 36.35
C VAL A 470 16.55 -14.45 35.16
N SER A 471 16.00 -14.07 34.00
CA SER A 471 16.20 -14.80 32.73
C SER A 471 17.58 -14.56 32.13
N VAL A 472 18.00 -15.45 31.22
CA VAL A 472 19.22 -15.25 30.40
C VAL A 472 19.13 -13.93 29.61
N GLN A 473 17.96 -13.66 29.03
CA GLN A 473 17.65 -12.41 28.33
C GLN A 473 17.94 -11.18 29.20
N ARG A 474 17.45 -11.18 30.44
CA ARG A 474 17.63 -10.05 31.37
C ARG A 474 19.07 -9.88 31.81
N LEU A 475 19.78 -10.98 32.07
CA LEU A 475 21.20 -10.96 32.42
C LEU A 475 22.05 -10.42 31.25
N PHE A 476 21.78 -10.87 30.03
CA PHE A 476 22.46 -10.40 28.83
C PHE A 476 22.19 -8.92 28.56
N ARG A 477 20.93 -8.48 28.66
CA ARG A 477 20.58 -7.04 28.54
C ARG A 477 21.34 -6.19 29.56
N ALA A 478 21.44 -6.63 30.82
CA ALA A 478 22.18 -5.90 31.85
C ALA A 478 23.68 -5.80 31.53
N ALA A 479 24.29 -6.89 31.07
CA ALA A 479 25.69 -6.89 30.63
C ALA A 479 25.90 -5.93 29.45
N LEU A 480 25.06 -6.05 28.42
CA LEU A 480 25.09 -5.24 27.21
C LEU A 480 25.01 -3.74 27.50
N ARG A 481 24.05 -3.32 28.34
CA ARG A 481 23.88 -1.92 28.73
C ARG A 481 25.04 -1.41 29.58
N ALA A 482 25.64 -2.25 30.41
CA ALA A 482 26.76 -1.90 31.28
C ALA A 482 28.08 -1.72 30.52
N THR A 483 28.24 -2.40 29.39
CA THR A 483 29.46 -2.37 28.58
C THR A 483 29.34 -1.50 27.33
N ALA A 484 28.19 -0.85 27.12
CA ALA A 484 27.94 -0.02 25.95
C ALA A 484 28.98 1.10 25.82
N ARG A 485 29.61 1.22 24.65
CA ARG A 485 30.51 2.33 24.33
C ARG A 485 29.69 3.57 24.04
N GLN A 486 30.00 4.70 24.69
CA GLN A 486 29.32 5.96 24.43
C GLN A 486 30.15 6.84 23.47
N PRO A 487 29.65 7.10 22.26
CA PRO A 487 30.21 8.13 21.38
C PRO A 487 30.12 9.52 22.00
N GLN A 488 30.86 10.48 21.44
CA GLN A 488 30.78 11.88 21.86
C GLN A 488 29.39 12.44 21.55
N GLU A 489 28.76 13.11 22.52
CA GLU A 489 27.40 13.67 22.41
C GLU A 489 26.33 12.62 22.05
N TRP A 490 26.27 11.56 22.87
CA TRP A 490 25.30 10.48 22.72
C TRP A 490 23.94 10.80 23.34
N ASP A 491 22.86 10.56 22.59
CA ASP A 491 21.47 10.72 23.02
C ASP A 491 20.97 9.40 23.63
N ALA A 492 21.15 9.26 24.94
CA ALA A 492 20.85 8.03 25.66
C ALA A 492 19.35 7.75 25.82
N ASP A 493 18.52 8.79 25.77
CA ASP A 493 17.07 8.68 25.93
C ASP A 493 16.45 8.04 24.67
N ASN A 494 16.96 8.38 23.49
CA ASN A 494 16.42 7.90 22.23
C ASN A 494 17.13 6.66 21.66
N PHE A 495 18.42 6.46 21.95
CA PHE A 495 19.25 5.45 21.29
C PHE A 495 19.88 4.43 22.25
N GLY A 496 19.34 4.35 23.47
CA GLY A 496 19.85 3.48 24.53
C GLY A 496 21.20 3.95 25.08
N PRO A 497 21.86 3.17 25.96
CA PRO A 497 23.03 3.64 26.70
C PRO A 497 24.29 3.82 25.87
N GLY A 498 24.31 3.40 24.59
CA GLY A 498 25.47 3.49 23.71
C GLY A 498 25.44 2.51 22.55
N VAL A 499 26.61 2.32 21.96
CA VAL A 499 26.89 1.38 20.87
C VAL A 499 27.45 0.08 21.43
N VAL A 500 27.13 -1.05 20.80
CA VAL A 500 27.68 -2.37 21.14
C VAL A 500 29.22 -2.35 21.18
N ASP A 501 29.80 -2.90 22.26
CA ASP A 501 31.25 -3.12 22.44
C ASP A 501 31.49 -4.61 22.78
N ALA A 502 31.81 -5.40 21.76
CA ALA A 502 31.95 -6.86 21.91
C ALA A 502 33.12 -7.25 22.84
N PRO A 503 34.32 -6.63 22.77
CA PRO A 503 35.40 -6.91 23.71
C PRO A 503 35.04 -6.63 25.17
N ALA A 504 34.44 -5.48 25.47
CA ALA A 504 34.04 -5.14 26.83
C ALA A 504 32.97 -6.10 27.36
N LEU A 505 32.01 -6.47 26.52
CA LEU A 505 30.93 -7.41 26.87
C LEU A 505 31.46 -8.82 27.17
N VAL A 506 32.35 -9.34 26.34
CA VAL A 506 32.97 -10.67 26.53
C VAL A 506 33.90 -10.69 27.74
N ALA A 507 34.61 -9.59 28.03
CA ALA A 507 35.50 -9.49 29.19
C ALA A 507 34.77 -9.37 30.53
N LEU A 508 33.50 -8.91 30.53
CA LEU A 508 32.70 -8.73 31.74
C LEU A 508 32.37 -10.09 32.38
N GLN A 509 32.98 -10.38 33.52
CA GLN A 509 32.70 -11.59 34.28
C GLN A 509 31.23 -11.68 34.68
N LEU A 510 30.62 -12.86 34.57
CA LEU A 510 29.20 -13.08 34.89
C LEU A 510 28.84 -12.56 36.29
N SER A 511 29.68 -12.82 37.29
CA SER A 511 29.51 -12.36 38.67
C SER A 511 29.49 -10.83 38.84
N ASN A 512 30.08 -10.10 37.88
CA ASN A 512 30.22 -8.65 37.91
C ASN A 512 29.15 -7.92 37.09
N ILE A 513 28.28 -8.66 36.39
CA ILE A 513 27.14 -8.06 35.68
C ILE A 513 26.25 -7.33 36.71
N PRO A 514 25.86 -6.07 36.47
CA PRO A 514 25.01 -5.33 37.41
C PRO A 514 23.69 -6.04 37.72
N THR A 515 23.17 -5.82 38.92
CA THR A 515 21.89 -6.39 39.33
C THR A 515 20.76 -5.81 38.48
N ALA A 516 20.03 -6.68 37.80
CA ALA A 516 18.83 -6.33 37.07
C ALA A 516 17.59 -6.60 37.94
N SER A 517 16.61 -5.71 37.93
CA SER A 517 15.31 -6.00 38.54
C SER A 517 14.68 -7.24 37.89
N PRO A 518 13.94 -8.07 38.66
CA PRO A 518 13.14 -9.16 38.12
C PRO A 518 12.21 -8.68 37.00
N GLU A 519 11.85 -9.56 36.08
CA GLU A 519 10.94 -9.23 34.98
C GLU A 519 9.63 -8.63 35.50
N SER A 520 9.24 -7.49 34.92
CA SER A 520 7.94 -6.89 35.17
C SER A 520 6.88 -7.78 34.51
N THR A 521 5.83 -8.13 35.23
CA THR A 521 4.67 -8.85 34.67
C THR A 521 3.76 -7.92 33.86
N ALA A 522 4.31 -6.88 33.22
CA ALA A 522 3.53 -5.86 32.54
C ALA A 522 2.64 -6.49 31.46
N VAL A 523 1.38 -6.05 31.39
CA VAL A 523 0.39 -6.53 30.42
C VAL A 523 0.75 -5.97 29.03
N PRO A 524 0.53 -6.70 27.91
CA PRO A 524 0.80 -6.24 26.53
C PRO A 524 0.48 -4.75 26.27
N ALA A 525 -0.67 -4.31 26.78
CA ALA A 525 -1.17 -2.94 26.78
C ALA A 525 -0.16 -1.86 27.24
N ALA A 526 0.79 -2.18 28.11
CA ALA A 526 1.79 -1.21 28.60
C ALA A 526 2.65 -0.65 27.47
N SER A 527 2.98 -1.49 26.47
CA SER A 527 3.80 -1.07 25.33
C SER A 527 3.07 -0.10 24.39
N VAL A 528 1.76 -0.31 24.19
CA VAL A 528 0.90 0.58 23.36
C VAL A 528 0.58 1.87 24.11
N LYS A 529 0.40 1.81 25.43
CA LYS A 529 0.26 3.01 26.27
C LYS A 529 1.51 3.89 26.18
N GLY A 530 2.70 3.30 26.24
CA GLY A 530 3.96 4.03 26.01
C GLY A 530 3.99 4.70 24.63
N LEU A 531 3.51 4.02 23.59
CA LEU A 531 3.38 4.62 22.25
C LEU A 531 2.45 5.83 22.28
N LEU A 532 1.31 5.74 22.98
CA LEU A 532 0.38 6.86 23.15
C LEU A 532 0.96 8.02 23.97
N GLU A 533 1.84 7.74 24.94
CA GLU A 533 2.55 8.77 25.71
C GLU A 533 3.59 9.51 24.88
N GLU A 534 4.42 8.77 24.13
CA GLU A 534 5.35 9.35 23.15
C GLU A 534 4.61 10.18 22.10
N ALA A 535 3.41 9.70 21.74
CA ALA A 535 2.55 10.31 20.73
C ALA A 535 1.90 11.62 21.19
N PHE A 536 1.12 11.53 22.26
CA PHE A 536 0.18 12.57 22.66
C PHE A 536 0.56 13.24 23.99
N GLY A 537 1.67 12.80 24.61
CA GLY A 537 2.06 13.18 25.96
C GLY A 537 1.35 12.35 27.03
N ALA A 538 1.70 12.62 28.29
CA ALA A 538 1.08 11.98 29.45
C ALA A 538 -0.40 12.40 29.58
N ALA A 539 -1.28 11.44 29.89
CA ALA A 539 -2.68 11.70 30.18
C ALA A 539 -3.18 10.79 31.32
N VAL A 540 -4.35 11.12 31.87
CA VAL A 540 -5.01 10.25 32.85
C VAL A 540 -5.53 9.01 32.12
N GLU A 541 -5.03 7.84 32.53
CA GLU A 541 -5.46 6.58 31.96
C GLU A 541 -6.92 6.27 32.32
N ASP A 542 -7.65 5.73 31.34
CA ASP A 542 -8.95 5.13 31.58
C ASP A 542 -8.81 3.64 31.91
N ALA A 543 -8.99 3.31 33.19
CA ALA A 543 -8.95 1.93 33.68
C ALA A 543 -10.10 1.05 33.15
N THR A 544 -11.13 1.64 32.54
CA THR A 544 -12.30 0.91 32.00
C THR A 544 -12.15 0.56 30.52
N PHE A 545 -11.15 1.14 29.83
CA PHE A 545 -10.90 0.84 28.43
C PHE A 545 -10.32 -0.58 28.26
N SER A 546 -10.93 -1.37 27.39
CA SER A 546 -10.51 -2.75 27.13
C SER A 546 -9.31 -2.80 26.19
N TRP A 547 -8.11 -2.62 26.75
CA TRP A 547 -6.86 -2.71 25.99
C TRP A 547 -6.67 -4.05 25.26
N PRO A 548 -6.86 -5.23 25.89
CA PRO A 548 -6.70 -6.52 25.19
C PRO A 548 -7.57 -6.68 23.94
N ARG A 549 -8.63 -5.88 23.84
CA ARG A 549 -9.51 -5.87 22.67
C ARG A 549 -9.04 -4.90 21.59
N TYR A 550 -8.60 -3.70 21.96
CA TYR A 550 -8.41 -2.60 21.01
C TYR A 550 -6.93 -2.23 20.75
N GLU A 551 -5.99 -2.85 21.46
CA GLU A 551 -4.58 -2.44 21.42
C GLU A 551 -3.92 -2.52 20.03
N MET A 552 -4.22 -3.58 19.26
CA MET A 552 -3.70 -3.74 17.90
C MET A 552 -4.23 -2.67 16.94
N GLU A 553 -5.52 -2.33 17.01
CA GLU A 553 -6.13 -1.32 16.15
C GLU A 553 -5.60 0.09 16.48
N VAL A 554 -5.53 0.41 17.78
CA VAL A 554 -4.96 1.68 18.25
C VAL A 554 -3.50 1.82 17.80
N ALA A 555 -2.69 0.77 17.93
CA ALA A 555 -1.31 0.77 17.48
C ALA A 555 -1.20 0.91 15.96
N ALA A 556 -2.02 0.18 15.18
CA ALA A 556 -2.02 0.27 13.71
C ALA A 556 -2.33 1.70 13.23
N ILE A 557 -3.36 2.33 13.81
CA ILE A 557 -3.73 3.72 13.48
C ILE A 557 -2.63 4.68 13.92
N ALA A 558 -2.07 4.53 15.13
CA ALA A 558 -1.02 5.41 15.63
C ALA A 558 0.28 5.34 14.79
N LEU A 559 0.70 4.13 14.39
CA LEU A 559 1.87 3.93 13.53
C LEU A 559 1.66 4.53 12.13
N SER A 560 0.46 4.36 11.56
CA SER A 560 0.10 4.97 10.28
C SER A 560 0.11 6.51 10.36
N GLN A 561 -0.42 7.08 11.44
CA GLN A 561 -0.42 8.53 11.67
C GLN A 561 1.00 9.11 11.87
N ALA A 562 1.89 8.40 12.59
CA ALA A 562 3.27 8.85 12.84
C ALA A 562 4.09 9.09 11.55
N LYS A 563 3.72 8.44 10.45
CA LYS A 563 4.39 8.53 9.13
C LYS A 563 4.18 9.88 8.42
N PHE A 564 3.02 10.53 8.58
CA PHE A 564 2.62 11.70 7.76
C PHE A 564 3.20 13.06 8.20
N GLY A 565 4.10 13.08 9.19
CA GLY A 565 5.01 14.21 9.39
C GLY A 565 4.45 15.43 10.12
N ALA A 566 4.40 15.34 11.44
CA ALA A 566 4.68 16.41 12.40
C ALA A 566 5.04 15.71 13.73
N SER A 567 5.34 16.41 14.84
CA SER A 567 5.20 15.75 16.16
C SER A 567 3.86 15.02 16.20
N ILE A 568 3.75 13.87 16.87
CA ILE A 568 2.44 13.21 16.97
C ILE A 568 1.42 14.16 17.67
N SER A 569 1.91 15.14 18.44
CA SER A 569 1.15 16.27 18.98
C SER A 569 0.74 17.37 17.98
N GLU A 570 1.38 17.43 16.80
CA GLU A 570 1.17 18.40 15.72
C GLU A 570 0.36 17.82 14.54
N LEU A 571 -0.02 16.54 14.60
CA LEU A 571 -0.98 15.94 13.68
C LEU A 571 -2.27 16.77 13.72
N LYS A 572 -2.47 17.56 12.66
CA LYS A 572 -3.65 18.42 12.53
C LYS A 572 -4.89 17.55 12.52
N ARG A 573 -5.97 18.11 13.09
CA ARG A 573 -7.35 17.57 13.19
C ARG A 573 -7.99 17.03 11.90
N GLU A 574 -7.28 17.02 10.78
CA GLU A 574 -7.79 16.75 9.43
C GLU A 574 -7.01 15.64 8.69
N SER A 575 -6.00 14.99 9.29
CA SER A 575 -5.27 13.87 8.66
C SER A 575 -5.95 12.50 8.86
N LYS A 576 -7.28 12.44 8.77
CA LYS A 576 -8.00 11.15 8.69
C LYS A 576 -8.10 10.75 7.23
N THR A 577 -7.00 10.30 6.65
CA THR A 577 -7.05 9.54 5.39
C THR A 577 -7.94 8.31 5.60
N LEU A 578 -8.64 7.84 4.57
CA LEU A 578 -9.53 6.67 4.67
C LEU A 578 -8.86 5.45 5.33
N GLU A 579 -7.55 5.33 5.19
CA GLU A 579 -6.69 4.27 5.74
C GLU A 579 -6.52 4.29 7.28
N THR A 580 -6.77 5.43 7.94
CA THR A 580 -6.58 5.60 9.40
C THR A 580 -7.92 5.66 10.17
N ARG A 581 -9.03 5.31 9.51
CA ARG A 581 -10.37 5.35 10.10
C ARG A 581 -10.55 4.16 11.06
N PRO A 582 -11.03 4.40 12.30
CA PRO A 582 -11.30 3.33 13.25
C PRO A 582 -12.53 2.50 12.84
N SER A 583 -12.57 1.28 13.34
CA SER A 583 -13.73 0.42 13.42
C SER A 583 -14.87 1.13 14.18
N PRO A 584 -16.14 0.82 13.86
CA PRO A 584 -17.28 1.35 14.63
C PRO A 584 -17.16 1.07 16.13
N GLN A 585 -16.68 -0.12 16.51
CA GLN A 585 -16.52 -0.55 17.89
C GLN A 585 -15.45 0.26 18.63
N LEU A 586 -14.24 0.43 18.05
CA LEU A 586 -13.21 1.28 18.64
C LEU A 586 -13.68 2.73 18.72
N SER A 587 -14.35 3.23 17.67
CA SER A 587 -14.88 4.59 17.63
C SER A 587 -15.84 4.86 18.80
N VAL A 588 -16.75 3.93 19.12
CA VAL A 588 -17.65 4.04 20.27
C VAL A 588 -16.89 3.98 21.60
N ALA A 589 -15.98 3.01 21.78
CA ALA A 589 -15.19 2.86 22.99
C ALA A 589 -14.31 4.09 23.27
N ALA A 590 -13.63 4.59 22.23
CA ALA A 590 -12.80 5.78 22.26
C ALA A 590 -13.59 7.04 22.64
N LYS A 591 -14.83 7.21 22.13
CA LYS A 591 -15.70 8.35 22.50
C LYS A 591 -16.07 8.36 23.97
N GLN A 592 -16.27 7.18 24.55
CA GLN A 592 -16.70 7.01 25.92
C GLN A 592 -15.53 7.07 26.92
N SER A 593 -14.29 7.00 26.42
CA SER A 593 -13.12 6.91 27.28
C SER A 593 -12.84 8.20 28.05
N ALA A 594 -12.40 8.06 29.30
CA ALA A 594 -11.89 9.15 30.12
C ALA A 594 -10.50 9.64 29.67
N ASP A 595 -9.76 8.82 28.90
CA ASP A 595 -8.46 9.18 28.36
C ASP A 595 -8.63 10.06 27.12
N ALA A 596 -8.25 11.34 27.24
CA ALA A 596 -8.37 12.32 26.16
C ALA A 596 -7.54 11.94 24.92
N ARG A 597 -6.49 11.11 25.05
CA ARG A 597 -5.70 10.61 23.91
C ARG A 597 -6.53 9.64 23.09
N LEU A 598 -7.23 8.71 23.75
CA LEU A 598 -8.12 7.74 23.10
C LEU A 598 -9.28 8.43 22.37
N GLN A 599 -9.80 9.54 22.92
CA GLN A 599 -10.83 10.35 22.24
C GLN A 599 -10.38 10.92 20.88
N ASN A 600 -9.08 10.97 20.56
CA ASN A 600 -8.62 11.38 19.22
C ASN A 600 -8.88 10.30 18.16
N PHE A 601 -8.94 9.02 18.56
CA PHE A 601 -9.24 7.91 17.67
C PHE A 601 -10.72 7.89 17.27
N ALA A 602 -11.62 8.34 18.15
CA ALA A 602 -13.05 8.42 17.89
C ALA A 602 -13.42 9.10 16.56
N GLU A 603 -14.36 8.50 15.82
CA GLU A 603 -14.91 9.11 14.62
C GLU A 603 -15.87 10.25 14.97
N ARG A 604 -15.68 11.44 14.41
CA ARG A 604 -16.58 12.58 14.67
C ARG A 604 -17.65 12.66 13.59
N SER A 605 -18.90 12.50 13.99
CA SER A 605 -20.05 12.68 13.11
C SER A 605 -20.23 14.17 12.81
N GLY A 606 -20.13 14.56 11.54
CA GLY A 606 -20.44 15.92 11.09
C GLY A 606 -19.37 16.96 11.35
N SER A 607 -18.35 16.98 10.50
CA SER A 607 -17.70 18.17 9.93
C SER A 607 -16.44 17.69 9.21
N SER A 608 -16.60 17.04 8.06
CA SER A 608 -15.50 16.94 7.11
C SER A 608 -15.18 18.38 6.70
N SER A 609 -14.06 18.87 7.21
CA SER A 609 -13.49 20.15 6.87
C SER A 609 -13.39 20.27 5.35
N VAL A 610 -14.30 21.03 4.74
CA VAL A 610 -13.84 21.87 3.62
C VAL A 610 -13.02 22.93 4.32
N SER A 611 -11.74 22.62 4.51
CA SER A 611 -10.75 23.56 5.00
C SER A 611 -10.81 24.73 4.02
N LYS A 612 -11.45 25.84 4.42
CA LYS A 612 -11.16 27.10 3.73
C LYS A 612 -9.65 27.26 3.84
N PRO A 613 -8.92 27.47 2.74
CA PRO A 613 -7.50 27.72 2.83
C PRO A 613 -7.25 28.85 3.82
N LEU A 614 -6.13 28.76 4.54
CA LEU A 614 -5.52 29.95 5.13
C LEU A 614 -5.49 31.02 4.04
N ALA A 615 -6.12 32.17 4.31
CA ALA A 615 -6.16 33.28 3.38
C ALA A 615 -4.72 33.78 3.14
N LEU A 616 -4.04 33.19 2.17
CA LEU A 616 -2.86 33.79 1.58
C LEU A 616 -3.35 34.93 0.71
N THR A 617 -3.03 36.15 1.14
CA THR A 617 -3.34 37.38 0.41
C THR A 617 -2.92 37.23 -1.06
N PRO A 618 -3.83 37.47 -2.03
CA PRO A 618 -3.54 37.26 -3.44
C PRO A 618 -2.46 38.25 -3.90
N ILE A 619 -1.30 37.73 -4.30
CA ILE A 619 -0.34 38.51 -5.08
C ILE A 619 -0.89 38.53 -6.52
N GLN A 620 -1.67 39.57 -6.85
CA GLN A 620 -2.05 39.88 -8.22
C GLN A 620 -0.79 40.30 -9.01
N ALA A 621 -0.10 39.34 -9.62
CA ALA A 621 0.96 39.62 -10.58
C ALA A 621 0.42 39.43 -12.00
N LYS A 622 0.15 40.55 -12.69
CA LYS A 622 -0.06 40.58 -14.14
C LYS A 622 1.24 40.14 -14.82
N LEU A 623 1.35 38.86 -15.16
CA LEU A 623 2.43 38.35 -16.01
C LEU A 623 2.13 38.72 -17.46
N GLU A 624 2.67 39.84 -17.93
CA GLU A 624 2.68 40.14 -19.35
C GLU A 624 3.61 39.17 -20.09
N ARG A 625 3.02 38.51 -21.10
CA ARG A 625 3.61 37.59 -22.08
C ARG A 625 5.10 37.84 -22.37
N ILE A 626 5.97 36.90 -21.97
CA ILE A 626 7.37 36.88 -22.39
C ILE A 626 7.48 36.03 -23.66
N ARG A 627 7.81 36.67 -24.79
CA ARG A 627 8.25 36.00 -26.01
C ARG A 627 9.78 35.98 -26.02
N ILE A 628 10.40 34.82 -25.83
CA ILE A 628 11.83 34.65 -26.13
C ILE A 628 11.96 34.74 -27.65
N ALA A 629 12.50 35.85 -28.13
CA ALA A 629 12.41 36.26 -29.52
C ALA A 629 13.28 35.41 -30.46
N ILE A 630 12.61 34.65 -31.33
CA ILE A 630 12.99 34.50 -32.74
C ILE A 630 12.97 35.91 -33.36
N PRO A 631 13.96 36.31 -34.19
CA PRO A 631 13.95 37.63 -34.84
C PRO A 631 12.68 37.83 -35.68
N GLN A 632 12.13 39.06 -35.64
CA GLN A 632 10.83 39.46 -36.21
C GLN A 632 10.70 39.36 -37.75
N SER A 633 11.63 38.71 -38.46
CA SER A 633 11.63 38.66 -39.94
C SER A 633 11.34 37.29 -40.54
N ILE A 634 10.81 36.32 -39.79
CA ILE A 634 10.40 35.01 -40.33
C ILE A 634 8.94 34.72 -39.94
N VAL A 635 8.04 34.73 -40.93
CA VAL A 635 6.66 34.28 -40.80
C VAL A 635 6.68 32.75 -40.73
N VAL A 636 6.38 32.17 -39.57
CA VAL A 636 6.39 30.72 -39.35
C VAL A 636 4.98 30.17 -39.51
N GLU A 637 4.59 29.91 -40.75
CA GLU A 637 3.66 28.83 -41.08
C GLU A 637 4.54 27.69 -41.63
N ASN A 638 4.55 26.54 -40.94
CA ASN A 638 5.40 25.34 -41.12
C ASN A 638 6.62 25.23 -40.18
N ALA A 639 6.56 24.26 -39.27
CA ALA A 639 7.66 23.80 -38.42
C ALA A 639 8.74 22.99 -39.20
N GLY A 640 9.08 23.43 -40.41
CA GLY A 640 10.06 22.78 -41.29
C GLY A 640 11.37 23.56 -41.49
N ALA A 641 11.52 24.74 -40.90
CA ALA A 641 12.70 25.58 -41.09
C ALA A 641 13.19 26.22 -39.77
N PHE A 642 13.62 25.38 -38.83
CA PHE A 642 14.38 25.83 -37.66
C PHE A 642 15.88 25.63 -37.93
N ASP A 643 16.61 26.72 -38.19
CA ASP A 643 18.07 26.65 -38.39
C ASP A 643 18.79 26.73 -37.03
N PHE A 644 19.14 25.54 -36.53
CA PHE A 644 19.90 25.36 -35.29
C PHE A 644 21.29 26.00 -35.36
N GLU A 645 21.88 26.11 -36.55
CA GLU A 645 23.24 26.61 -36.73
C GLU A 645 23.27 28.15 -36.62
N ALA A 646 22.29 28.84 -37.21
CA ALA A 646 22.13 30.30 -37.09
C ALA A 646 21.83 30.75 -35.65
N THR A 647 21.03 29.97 -34.92
CA THR A 647 20.72 30.23 -33.50
C THR A 647 21.94 30.03 -32.61
N ARG A 648 22.73 28.97 -32.87
CA ARG A 648 23.99 28.69 -32.18
C ARG A 648 25.02 29.79 -32.41
N GLN A 649 25.16 30.29 -33.64
CA GLN A 649 26.07 31.38 -33.98
C GLN A 649 25.70 32.72 -33.30
N ASN A 650 24.40 32.99 -33.14
CA ASN A 650 23.92 34.19 -32.44
C ASN A 650 24.18 34.13 -30.93
N LEU A 651 23.97 32.96 -30.32
CA LEU A 651 24.23 32.72 -28.89
C LEU A 651 25.72 32.56 -28.57
N ALA A 652 26.58 32.22 -29.53
CA ALA A 652 28.03 32.19 -29.34
C ALA A 652 28.70 33.59 -29.31
N GLY A 653 27.94 34.67 -29.56
CA GLY A 653 28.42 36.06 -29.59
C GLY A 653 27.65 37.01 -28.65
N LEU A 654 27.45 38.27 -29.07
CA LEU A 654 26.74 39.30 -28.29
C LEU A 654 25.27 38.93 -27.95
N GLY A 655 24.70 37.92 -28.61
CA GLY A 655 23.35 37.43 -28.34
C GLY A 655 23.19 36.74 -26.98
N LYS A 656 24.24 36.09 -26.45
CA LYS A 656 24.19 35.50 -25.09
C LYS A 656 24.03 36.58 -24.02
N VAL A 657 24.84 37.64 -24.09
CA VAL A 657 24.80 38.75 -23.12
C VAL A 657 23.44 39.45 -23.15
N ALA A 658 22.88 39.69 -24.34
CA ALA A 658 21.54 40.28 -24.47
C ALA A 658 20.40 39.39 -23.92
N GLN A 659 20.56 38.05 -23.93
CA GLN A 659 19.58 37.14 -23.33
C GLN A 659 19.75 37.04 -21.81
N LEU A 660 20.99 37.04 -21.32
CA LEU A 660 21.27 37.07 -19.89
C LEU A 660 20.82 38.36 -19.22
N ASP A 661 21.00 39.52 -19.86
CA ASP A 661 20.52 40.79 -19.34
C ASP A 661 18.97 40.83 -19.27
N ARG A 662 18.29 40.23 -20.25
CA ARG A 662 16.82 40.08 -20.23
C ARG A 662 16.36 39.12 -19.15
N ALA A 663 17.04 38.00 -18.98
CA ALA A 663 16.76 37.06 -17.89
C ALA A 663 17.01 37.71 -16.52
N ALA A 664 18.13 38.41 -16.35
CA ALA A 664 18.48 39.14 -15.12
C ALA A 664 17.43 40.19 -14.77
N THR A 665 17.02 41.02 -15.73
CA THR A 665 15.96 42.02 -15.52
C THR A 665 14.63 41.37 -15.08
N THR A 666 14.35 40.17 -15.59
CA THR A 666 13.13 39.41 -15.25
C THR A 666 13.24 38.79 -13.85
N VAL A 667 14.36 38.17 -13.53
CA VAL A 667 14.64 37.60 -12.20
C VAL A 667 14.66 38.70 -11.13
N ASP A 668 15.21 39.88 -11.46
CA ASP A 668 15.24 41.06 -10.58
C ASP A 668 13.86 41.68 -10.34
N SER A 669 12.88 41.38 -11.20
CA SER A 669 11.49 41.81 -11.00
C SER A 669 10.71 40.94 -10.01
N ILE A 670 11.28 39.79 -9.59
CA ILE A 670 10.65 38.84 -8.65
C ILE A 670 10.86 39.33 -7.20
N LYS A 671 9.80 39.88 -6.59
CA LYS A 671 9.85 40.31 -5.17
C LYS A 671 9.90 39.12 -4.23
N GLY A 672 10.83 39.15 -3.27
CA GLY A 672 11.02 38.10 -2.25
C GLY A 672 12.11 37.09 -2.60
N LEU A 673 12.69 37.16 -3.80
CA LEU A 673 13.83 36.35 -4.18
C LEU A 673 15.10 36.89 -3.51
N GLY A 674 15.67 36.11 -2.58
CA GLY A 674 16.94 36.45 -1.93
C GLY A 674 18.12 36.41 -2.91
N LEU A 675 19.24 37.07 -2.55
CA LEU A 675 20.47 37.10 -3.35
C LEU A 675 20.98 35.71 -3.76
N HIS A 676 20.78 34.70 -2.90
CA HIS A 676 21.17 33.32 -3.17
C HIS A 676 20.32 32.68 -4.29
N GLY A 677 18.99 32.68 -4.15
CA GLY A 677 18.08 32.11 -5.16
C GLY A 677 18.09 32.87 -6.50
N ARG A 678 18.38 34.18 -6.47
CA ARG A 678 18.65 34.97 -7.68
C ARG A 678 19.87 34.44 -8.43
N ASN A 679 20.98 34.21 -7.73
CA ASN A 679 22.24 33.79 -8.34
C ASN A 679 22.17 32.35 -8.85
N GLU A 680 21.43 31.49 -8.16
CA GLU A 680 21.20 30.11 -8.57
C GLU A 680 20.35 30.05 -9.85
N LEU A 681 19.23 30.79 -9.89
CA LEU A 681 18.37 30.85 -11.08
C LEU A 681 19.08 31.46 -12.29
N MET A 682 19.84 32.55 -12.07
CA MET A 682 20.65 33.15 -13.14
C MET A 682 21.80 32.24 -13.58
N GLY A 683 22.38 31.48 -12.65
CA GLY A 683 23.40 30.47 -12.96
C GLY A 683 22.86 29.36 -13.85
N SER A 684 21.67 28.83 -13.54
CA SER A 684 21.03 27.79 -14.36
C SER A 684 20.64 28.29 -15.76
N VAL A 685 20.18 29.54 -15.87
CA VAL A 685 19.88 30.17 -17.18
C VAL A 685 21.16 30.36 -18.00
N GLU A 686 22.26 30.77 -17.37
CA GLU A 686 23.54 30.93 -18.03
C GLU A 686 24.12 29.61 -18.52
N VAL A 687 24.09 28.57 -17.69
CA VAL A 687 24.51 27.21 -18.05
C VAL A 687 23.69 26.67 -19.23
N ALA A 688 22.37 26.91 -19.24
CA ALA A 688 21.51 26.49 -20.34
C ALA A 688 21.82 27.22 -21.66
N ILE A 689 22.03 28.54 -21.62
CA ILE A 689 22.42 29.33 -22.81
C ILE A 689 23.79 28.88 -23.35
N ASP A 690 24.74 28.58 -22.46
CA ASP A 690 26.06 28.07 -22.84
C ASP A 690 26.01 26.67 -23.46
N GLN A 691 25.18 25.78 -22.94
CA GLN A 691 25.01 24.44 -23.50
C GLN A 691 24.38 24.48 -24.90
N ILE A 692 23.43 25.40 -25.15
CA ILE A 692 22.84 25.64 -26.48
C ILE A 692 23.89 26.22 -27.44
N ALA A 693 24.68 27.19 -26.99
CA ALA A 693 25.77 27.76 -27.80
C ALA A 693 26.87 26.73 -28.14
N GLN A 694 27.09 25.74 -27.28
CA GLN A 694 28.10 24.68 -27.44
C GLN A 694 27.56 23.41 -28.12
N GLY A 695 26.25 23.30 -28.38
CA GLY A 695 25.64 22.11 -29.00
C GLY A 695 25.68 20.84 -28.15
N LYS A 696 25.67 20.95 -26.81
CA LYS A 696 25.64 19.81 -25.88
C LYS A 696 24.21 19.37 -25.55
N ASN A 697 24.02 18.09 -25.21
CA ASN A 697 22.74 17.57 -24.70
C ASN A 697 22.41 18.19 -23.33
N PHE A 698 21.13 18.46 -23.09
CA PHE A 698 20.62 19.16 -21.92
C PHE A 698 20.87 18.40 -20.60
N THR A 699 21.13 19.16 -19.52
CA THR A 699 21.08 18.67 -18.14
C THR A 699 19.66 18.77 -17.58
N HIS A 700 19.29 17.91 -16.61
CA HIS A 700 17.91 17.81 -16.06
C HIS A 700 17.40 19.15 -15.48
N GLU A 701 18.28 19.91 -14.81
CA GLU A 701 17.97 21.23 -14.24
C GLU A 701 17.80 22.33 -15.30
N GLY A 702 18.60 22.29 -16.38
CA GLY A 702 18.49 23.24 -17.50
C GLY A 702 17.24 23.06 -18.37
N LEU A 703 16.73 21.83 -18.44
CA LEU A 703 15.43 21.51 -19.03
C LEU A 703 14.29 22.04 -18.17
N LEU A 704 14.30 21.82 -16.84
CA LEU A 704 13.25 22.28 -15.93
C LEU A 704 13.01 23.79 -15.97
N GLY A 705 14.08 24.61 -15.98
CA GLY A 705 13.96 26.07 -16.01
C GLY A 705 13.45 26.66 -17.33
N LEU A 706 13.78 26.05 -18.47
CA LEU A 706 13.32 26.49 -19.80
C LEU A 706 11.98 25.86 -20.19
N GLU A 707 11.71 24.62 -19.75
CA GLU A 707 10.50 23.86 -20.05
C GLU A 707 9.32 24.28 -19.16
N ALA A 708 9.56 24.65 -17.89
CA ALA A 708 8.54 25.28 -17.03
C ALA A 708 8.07 26.65 -17.57
N LEU A 709 8.92 27.33 -18.36
CA LEU A 709 8.63 28.61 -19.00
C LEU A 709 7.96 28.45 -20.38
N VAL A 710 8.07 27.28 -21.02
CA VAL A 710 7.64 27.03 -22.42
C VAL A 710 6.41 26.12 -22.55
N ARG A 711 6.06 25.32 -21.52
CA ARG A 711 4.94 24.33 -21.61
C ARG A 711 3.72 24.59 -20.73
N LEU A 712 3.46 25.82 -20.28
CA LEU A 712 2.24 26.17 -19.52
C LEU A 712 1.49 27.41 -20.05
N THR A 713 1.82 27.87 -21.26
CA THR A 713 1.05 28.90 -21.96
C THR A 713 0.29 28.26 -23.13
N GLY A 714 -1.01 28.03 -22.98
CA GLY A 714 -1.91 27.57 -24.06
C GLY A 714 -2.91 26.45 -23.71
N ARG A 715 -2.94 25.94 -22.47
CA ARG A 715 -3.83 24.86 -21.98
C ARG A 715 -4.54 25.26 -20.68
N PRO A 716 -5.68 25.99 -20.75
CA PRO A 716 -6.34 26.54 -19.56
C PRO A 716 -7.15 25.47 -18.79
N ALA A 717 -7.36 25.68 -17.49
CA ALA A 717 -8.37 24.96 -16.72
C ALA A 717 -9.59 25.88 -16.54
N LEU A 718 -10.63 25.71 -17.36
CA LEU A 718 -11.79 26.60 -17.39
C LEU A 718 -12.84 26.13 -16.39
N ARG A 719 -13.20 27.01 -15.46
CA ARG A 719 -14.23 26.71 -14.46
C ARG A 719 -15.60 26.53 -15.10
N VAL A 720 -16.32 25.50 -14.68
CA VAL A 720 -17.71 25.28 -15.06
C VAL A 720 -18.64 25.93 -14.04
N ARG A 721 -19.66 26.65 -14.52
CA ARG A 721 -20.73 27.25 -13.70
C ARG A 721 -22.06 27.14 -14.43
N SER A 722 -23.11 26.72 -13.75
CA SER A 722 -24.41 26.41 -14.35
C SER A 722 -24.31 25.53 -15.62
N ASN A 723 -23.45 24.50 -15.59
CA ASN A 723 -23.12 23.61 -16.71
C ASN A 723 -22.69 24.36 -17.99
N THR A 724 -21.97 25.48 -17.83
CA THR A 724 -21.34 26.23 -18.93
C THR A 724 -19.95 26.74 -18.53
N VAL A 725 -19.14 27.12 -19.51
CA VAL A 725 -17.84 27.81 -19.32
C VAL A 725 -17.96 29.28 -19.74
N ASP A 726 -17.20 30.17 -19.11
CA ASP A 726 -17.14 31.57 -19.51
C ASP A 726 -16.20 31.76 -20.70
N LEU A 727 -16.77 31.98 -21.89
CA LEU A 727 -16.01 32.26 -23.11
C LEU A 727 -15.23 33.59 -23.04
N LYS A 728 -15.58 34.48 -22.12
CA LYS A 728 -14.89 35.77 -21.93
C LYS A 728 -13.69 35.65 -20.99
N ASP A 729 -13.44 34.48 -20.42
CA ASP A 729 -12.23 34.24 -19.64
C ASP A 729 -10.99 34.52 -20.52
N PRO A 730 -10.07 35.40 -20.09
CA PRO A 730 -8.85 35.69 -20.83
C PRO A 730 -8.05 34.44 -21.20
N GLN A 731 -8.14 33.38 -20.41
CA GLN A 731 -7.48 32.08 -20.61
C GLN A 731 -8.19 31.22 -21.66
N ALA A 732 -9.48 31.43 -21.93
CA ALA A 732 -10.26 30.70 -22.93
C ALA A 732 -10.00 31.19 -24.37
N LYS A 733 -9.35 32.35 -24.55
CA LYS A 733 -9.23 33.05 -25.85
C LYS A 733 -8.62 32.20 -26.99
N GLU A 734 -7.64 31.35 -26.70
CA GLU A 734 -7.02 30.48 -27.71
C GLU A 734 -7.91 29.29 -28.11
N TRP A 735 -8.90 28.98 -27.29
CA TRP A 735 -9.84 27.88 -27.43
C TRP A 735 -11.26 28.34 -27.75
N GLU A 736 -11.51 29.65 -27.81
CA GLU A 736 -12.82 30.29 -27.94
C GLU A 736 -13.60 29.74 -29.13
N SER A 737 -12.96 29.58 -30.29
CA SER A 737 -13.62 29.04 -31.49
C SER A 737 -14.11 27.61 -31.28
N LYS A 738 -13.27 26.74 -30.69
CA LYS A 738 -13.61 25.33 -30.45
C LYS A 738 -14.70 25.20 -29.36
N LEU A 739 -14.59 25.97 -28.29
CA LEU A 739 -15.58 26.02 -27.20
C LEU A 739 -16.92 26.58 -27.69
N PHE A 740 -16.89 27.64 -28.51
CA PHE A 740 -18.09 28.22 -29.11
C PHE A 740 -18.84 27.19 -29.96
N PHE A 741 -18.15 26.43 -30.81
CA PHE A 741 -18.79 25.37 -31.59
C PHE A 741 -19.39 24.26 -30.73
N ALA A 742 -18.69 23.85 -29.66
CA ALA A 742 -19.19 22.86 -28.72
C ALA A 742 -20.44 23.35 -27.96
N MET A 743 -20.49 24.64 -27.61
CA MET A 743 -21.60 25.27 -26.88
C MET A 743 -22.83 25.52 -27.76
N GLN A 744 -22.65 25.95 -29.02
CA GLN A 744 -23.74 26.27 -29.95
C GLN A 744 -24.68 25.10 -30.24
N ARG A 745 -24.21 23.86 -30.07
CA ARG A 745 -25.02 22.65 -30.27
C ARG A 745 -25.83 22.24 -29.04
N GLY A 746 -25.69 22.92 -27.90
CA GLY A 746 -26.29 22.54 -26.61
C GLY A 746 -25.71 21.26 -25.99
N GLN A 747 -24.86 20.55 -26.74
CA GLN A 747 -24.26 19.26 -26.39
C GLN A 747 -23.25 19.36 -25.25
N LEU A 748 -22.51 20.48 -25.15
CA LEU A 748 -21.54 20.67 -24.07
C LEU A 748 -22.22 20.78 -22.69
N GLY A 749 -23.37 21.46 -22.59
CA GLY A 749 -24.10 21.55 -21.32
C GLY A 749 -24.60 20.19 -20.83
N GLN A 750 -25.06 19.33 -21.76
CA GLN A 750 -25.42 17.95 -21.45
C GLN A 750 -24.23 17.13 -20.99
N CYS A 751 -23.07 17.29 -21.65
CA CYS A 751 -21.81 16.67 -21.23
C CYS A 751 -21.45 17.04 -19.80
N LEU A 752 -21.40 18.35 -19.51
CA LEU A 752 -21.06 18.88 -18.19
C LEU A 752 -22.03 18.39 -17.11
N ALA A 753 -23.33 18.30 -17.42
CA ALA A 753 -24.35 17.85 -16.47
C ALA A 753 -24.22 16.37 -16.08
N ALA A 754 -23.66 15.52 -16.95
CA ALA A 754 -23.54 14.08 -16.72
C ALA A 754 -22.22 13.64 -16.09
N ILE A 755 -21.34 14.59 -15.74
CA ILE A 755 -20.04 14.35 -15.10
C ILE A 755 -20.11 14.88 -13.66
N GLY A 756 -19.81 14.00 -12.71
CA GLY A 756 -19.99 14.23 -11.28
C GLY A 756 -18.78 13.84 -10.44
N ARG A 757 -18.73 14.39 -9.24
CA ARG A 757 -17.72 14.15 -8.21
C ARG A 757 -18.12 12.95 -7.36
N ILE A 758 -17.23 12.00 -7.17
CA ILE A 758 -17.44 10.84 -6.30
C ILE A 758 -16.93 11.19 -4.91
N ASP A 759 -17.81 11.06 -3.92
CA ASP A 759 -17.55 11.39 -2.52
C ASP A 759 -17.80 10.18 -1.61
N ILE A 760 -16.94 10.02 -0.61
CA ILE A 760 -17.10 9.08 0.51
C ILE A 760 -17.35 9.89 1.78
N GLY A 761 -18.57 9.82 2.34
CA GLY A 761 -18.89 10.61 3.54
C GLY A 761 -18.68 12.13 3.37
N GLY A 762 -18.77 12.63 2.13
CA GLY A 762 -18.52 14.03 1.78
C GLY A 762 -17.06 14.38 1.43
N VAL A 763 -16.14 13.42 1.49
CA VAL A 763 -14.74 13.58 1.06
C VAL A 763 -14.60 13.17 -0.40
N HIS A 764 -14.08 14.07 -1.23
CA HIS A 764 -13.86 13.84 -2.64
C HIS A 764 -12.74 12.82 -2.89
N VAL A 765 -13.04 11.78 -3.67
CA VAL A 765 -12.08 10.71 -4.00
C VAL A 765 -11.85 10.51 -5.51
N GLY A 766 -12.70 11.07 -6.36
CA GLY A 766 -12.48 11.04 -7.81
C GLY A 766 -13.66 11.59 -8.60
N THR A 767 -13.61 11.38 -9.91
CA THR A 767 -14.64 11.80 -10.87
C THR A 767 -15.31 10.58 -11.51
N GLY A 768 -16.57 10.70 -11.90
CA GLY A 768 -17.27 9.70 -12.73
C GLY A 768 -18.29 10.34 -13.66
N PHE A 769 -18.81 9.57 -14.61
CA PHE A 769 -19.83 10.06 -15.54
C PHE A 769 -20.84 9.00 -15.96
N VAL A 770 -22.07 9.44 -16.25
CA VAL A 770 -23.20 8.57 -16.58
C VAL A 770 -23.05 8.00 -18.00
N VAL A 771 -23.13 6.68 -18.14
CA VAL A 771 -22.95 5.93 -19.40
C VAL A 771 -24.11 4.98 -19.74
N GLY A 772 -25.04 4.79 -18.80
CA GLY A 772 -26.27 4.01 -18.95
C GLY A 772 -27.41 4.61 -18.12
N GLU A 773 -28.56 3.94 -18.04
CA GLU A 773 -29.74 4.47 -17.31
C GLU A 773 -29.47 4.65 -15.79
N ASP A 774 -28.75 3.71 -15.19
CA ASP A 774 -28.37 3.70 -13.77
C ASP A 774 -26.86 3.43 -13.58
N ILE A 775 -26.06 3.69 -14.62
CA ILE A 775 -24.65 3.28 -14.70
C ILE A 775 -23.72 4.47 -14.80
N VAL A 776 -22.73 4.50 -13.91
CA VAL A 776 -21.61 5.46 -13.92
C VAL A 776 -20.30 4.73 -14.24
N LEU A 777 -19.49 5.31 -15.11
CA LEU A 777 -18.12 4.88 -15.39
C LEU A 777 -17.12 5.77 -14.64
N THR A 778 -16.15 5.16 -13.99
CA THR A 778 -15.00 5.80 -13.31
C THR A 778 -13.76 4.90 -13.42
N ASN A 779 -12.66 5.27 -12.78
CA ASN A 779 -11.46 4.44 -12.66
C ASN A 779 -11.61 3.34 -11.62
N ARG A 780 -10.88 2.24 -11.80
CA ARG A 780 -10.79 1.15 -10.81
C ARG A 780 -10.07 1.62 -9.55
N HIS A 781 -9.01 2.43 -9.64
CA HIS A 781 -8.36 2.92 -8.41
C HIS A 781 -9.26 3.85 -7.58
N VAL A 782 -10.19 4.58 -8.22
CA VAL A 782 -11.22 5.36 -7.49
C VAL A 782 -12.19 4.43 -6.77
N LEU A 783 -12.62 3.33 -7.41
CA LEU A 783 -13.44 2.29 -6.78
C LEU A 783 -12.73 1.66 -5.57
N GLN A 784 -11.42 1.40 -5.66
CA GLN A 784 -10.63 0.79 -4.58
C GLN A 784 -10.62 1.62 -3.29
N ALA A 785 -10.99 2.90 -3.34
CA ALA A 785 -11.16 3.72 -2.15
C ALA A 785 -12.41 3.36 -1.32
N PHE A 786 -13.46 2.77 -1.92
CA PHE A 786 -14.73 2.49 -1.23
C PHE A 786 -15.32 1.10 -1.47
N ALA A 787 -14.62 0.22 -2.19
CA ALA A 787 -15.00 -1.17 -2.34
C ALA A 787 -13.78 -2.09 -2.39
N ALA A 788 -13.97 -3.32 -1.90
CA ALA A 788 -12.95 -4.36 -1.90
C ALA A 788 -13.32 -5.51 -2.85
N PRO A 789 -12.35 -6.01 -3.65
CA PRO A 789 -12.55 -7.16 -4.54
C PRO A 789 -12.56 -8.48 -3.76
N ILE A 790 -13.48 -9.40 -4.04
CA ILE A 790 -13.53 -10.73 -3.42
C ILE A 790 -13.77 -11.86 -4.45
N PRO A 791 -13.29 -13.10 -4.21
CA PRO A 791 -12.40 -13.50 -3.12
C PRO A 791 -10.95 -13.08 -3.34
N ARG A 792 -10.60 -12.52 -4.50
CA ARG A 792 -9.23 -12.17 -4.88
C ARG A 792 -9.15 -10.76 -5.44
N ARG A 793 -7.99 -10.15 -5.26
CA ARG A 793 -7.63 -8.82 -5.74
C ARG A 793 -7.67 -8.73 -7.27
N ASN A 794 -7.09 -9.73 -7.92
CA ASN A 794 -7.08 -9.84 -9.37
C ASN A 794 -8.15 -10.82 -9.84
N ASN A 795 -8.83 -10.47 -10.94
CA ASN A 795 -10.00 -11.17 -11.47
C ASN A 795 -11.09 -11.41 -10.40
N PRO A 796 -11.57 -10.34 -9.73
CA PRO A 796 -12.58 -10.45 -8.70
C PRO A 796 -13.86 -11.09 -9.24
N GLN A 797 -14.48 -11.94 -8.43
CA GLN A 797 -15.79 -12.52 -8.73
C GLN A 797 -16.91 -11.59 -8.27
N GLN A 798 -16.69 -10.89 -7.16
CA GLN A 798 -17.64 -9.95 -6.56
C GLN A 798 -16.88 -8.78 -5.94
N TRP A 799 -17.62 -7.75 -5.56
CA TRP A 799 -17.12 -6.58 -4.84
C TRP A 799 -18.00 -6.30 -3.65
N VAL A 800 -17.37 -5.89 -2.55
CA VAL A 800 -18.03 -5.48 -1.32
C VAL A 800 -17.85 -3.98 -1.15
N MET A 801 -18.92 -3.24 -0.91
CA MET A 801 -18.84 -1.83 -0.52
C MET A 801 -18.25 -1.72 0.90
N THR A 802 -17.16 -0.99 1.07
CA THR A 802 -16.42 -0.84 2.34
C THR A 802 -16.64 0.52 2.99
N ALA A 803 -17.40 1.40 2.35
CA ALA A 803 -17.76 2.69 2.90
C ALA A 803 -19.27 2.93 2.82
N ASP A 804 -19.81 3.51 3.89
CA ASP A 804 -21.18 4.01 3.92
C ASP A 804 -21.26 5.37 3.23
N ASN A 805 -22.43 5.68 2.65
CA ASN A 805 -22.71 6.98 2.02
C ASN A 805 -21.75 7.35 0.87
N VAL A 806 -21.41 6.39 0.02
CA VAL A 806 -20.75 6.67 -1.26
C VAL A 806 -21.75 7.34 -2.19
N THR A 807 -21.40 8.50 -2.72
CA THR A 807 -22.28 9.29 -3.57
C THR A 807 -21.55 9.86 -4.78
N ILE A 808 -22.30 10.14 -5.84
CA ILE A 808 -21.84 10.98 -6.94
C ILE A 808 -22.66 12.28 -6.97
N ASP A 809 -21.99 13.42 -6.98
CA ASP A 809 -22.59 14.75 -7.00
C ASP A 809 -22.29 15.47 -8.32
N PHE A 810 -23.35 15.83 -9.05
CA PHE A 810 -23.22 16.49 -10.36
C PHE A 810 -23.13 18.02 -10.28
N SER A 811 -23.12 18.61 -9.07
CA SER A 811 -23.00 20.05 -8.86
C SER A 811 -21.69 20.61 -9.41
N ASP A 812 -21.73 21.78 -10.03
CA ASP A 812 -20.55 22.49 -10.51
C ASP A 812 -20.02 23.54 -9.51
N GLU A 813 -20.69 23.77 -8.38
CA GLU A 813 -20.22 24.63 -7.30
C GLU A 813 -19.62 23.82 -6.14
N PRO A 814 -18.61 24.38 -5.44
CA PRO A 814 -18.04 23.76 -4.26
C PRO A 814 -19.04 23.84 -3.11
N SER A 815 -19.90 22.84 -2.96
CA SER A 815 -20.69 22.72 -1.74
C SER A 815 -20.91 21.27 -1.31
N SER A 816 -20.33 20.94 -0.16
CA SER A 816 -20.80 19.88 0.73
C SER A 816 -22.20 20.16 1.31
N LEU A 817 -22.85 21.27 0.94
CA LEU A 817 -24.08 21.79 1.54
C LEU A 817 -25.35 21.57 0.71
N THR A 818 -25.25 21.23 -0.58
CA THR A 818 -26.43 20.91 -1.39
C THR A 818 -26.50 19.41 -1.67
N THR A 819 -27.68 18.81 -1.45
CA THR A 819 -27.99 17.39 -1.71
C THR A 819 -28.75 17.19 -3.01
N LYS A 820 -29.16 18.27 -3.67
CA LYS A 820 -30.10 18.27 -4.82
C LYS A 820 -29.60 17.52 -6.06
N THR A 821 -28.29 17.40 -6.23
CA THR A 821 -27.63 16.76 -7.38
C THR A 821 -26.81 15.54 -6.98
N ARG A 822 -27.02 15.03 -5.76
CA ARG A 822 -26.25 13.93 -5.18
C ARG A 822 -27.02 12.63 -5.28
N PHE A 823 -26.40 11.61 -5.84
CA PHE A 823 -27.00 10.28 -6.02
C PHE A 823 -26.17 9.25 -5.27
N GLN A 824 -26.85 8.30 -4.63
CA GLN A 824 -26.20 7.22 -3.91
C GLN A 824 -25.65 6.19 -4.89
N VAL A 825 -24.40 5.76 -4.66
CA VAL A 825 -23.82 4.57 -5.32
C VAL A 825 -24.34 3.33 -4.58
N LEU A 826 -24.92 2.39 -5.32
CA LEU A 826 -25.61 1.22 -4.78
C LEU A 826 -24.73 -0.03 -4.78
N SER A 827 -24.03 -0.29 -5.89
CA SER A 827 -23.26 -1.51 -6.08
C SER A 827 -22.19 -1.34 -7.17
N VAL A 828 -21.29 -2.31 -7.26
CA VAL A 828 -20.29 -2.41 -8.32
C VAL A 828 -20.80 -3.39 -9.38
N ILE A 829 -20.88 -2.95 -10.62
CA ILE A 829 -21.30 -3.79 -11.75
C ILE A 829 -20.10 -4.61 -12.26
N GLY A 830 -18.91 -4.00 -12.27
CA GLY A 830 -17.67 -4.67 -12.66
C GLY A 830 -16.50 -3.68 -12.73
N ALA A 831 -15.27 -4.20 -12.76
CA ALA A 831 -14.06 -3.41 -12.90
C ALA A 831 -13.02 -4.17 -13.74
N GLY A 832 -11.95 -3.48 -14.13
CA GLY A 832 -10.79 -4.11 -14.78
C GLY A 832 -10.30 -5.32 -13.99
N PRO A 833 -9.64 -6.32 -14.60
CA PRO A 833 -9.28 -7.55 -13.90
C PRO A 833 -8.21 -7.32 -12.83
N ASP A 834 -7.21 -6.48 -13.10
CA ASP A 834 -6.03 -6.31 -12.27
C ASP A 834 -6.16 -5.12 -11.31
N GLU A 835 -5.62 -5.26 -10.10
CA GLU A 835 -5.47 -4.15 -9.15
C GLU A 835 -4.60 -3.03 -9.74
N ILE A 836 -5.04 -1.81 -9.48
CA ILE A 836 -4.26 -0.61 -9.79
C ILE A 836 -3.51 -0.21 -8.52
N ARG A 837 -2.18 -0.29 -8.58
CA ARG A 837 -1.32 0.07 -7.45
C ARG A 837 -0.93 1.54 -7.53
N ASP A 838 -0.91 2.21 -6.40
CA ASP A 838 -0.60 3.66 -6.32
C ASP A 838 0.87 3.99 -6.64
N ASP A 839 1.76 2.99 -6.61
CA ASP A 839 3.21 3.18 -6.74
C ASP A 839 3.74 3.15 -8.18
N ALA A 840 2.92 2.75 -9.17
CA ALA A 840 3.31 2.74 -10.57
C ALA A 840 2.11 2.76 -11.54
N VAL A 841 2.21 3.60 -12.57
CA VAL A 841 1.26 3.57 -13.69
C VAL A 841 1.61 2.39 -14.61
N ASN A 842 0.82 1.32 -14.52
CA ASN A 842 0.96 0.13 -15.36
C ASN A 842 -0.04 0.16 -16.53
N PHE A 843 0.42 0.43 -17.76
CA PHE A 843 -0.46 0.49 -18.93
C PHE A 843 -0.99 -0.89 -19.37
N ALA A 844 -0.47 -1.99 -18.80
CA ALA A 844 -1.05 -3.32 -19.00
C ALA A 844 -2.34 -3.54 -18.19
N CYS A 845 -2.57 -2.76 -17.12
CA CYS A 845 -3.79 -2.85 -16.32
C CYS A 845 -4.91 -1.99 -16.92
N LEU A 846 -6.14 -2.48 -16.82
CA LEU A 846 -7.34 -1.72 -17.19
C LEU A 846 -7.89 -0.95 -15.98
N ASP A 847 -7.67 0.34 -15.94
CA ASP A 847 -8.12 1.20 -14.85
C ASP A 847 -9.52 1.77 -15.11
N ALA A 848 -10.53 0.91 -14.97
CA ALA A 848 -11.93 1.27 -15.20
C ALA A 848 -12.88 0.48 -14.30
N ALA A 849 -13.98 1.10 -13.89
CA ALA A 849 -15.02 0.51 -13.07
C ALA A 849 -16.41 1.05 -13.46
N LEU A 850 -17.41 0.15 -13.45
CA LEU A 850 -18.82 0.46 -13.64
C LEU A 850 -19.55 0.36 -12.30
N LEU A 851 -20.26 1.42 -11.94
CA LEU A 851 -21.00 1.56 -10.70
C LEU A 851 -22.49 1.66 -11.01
N GLN A 852 -23.31 0.99 -10.19
CA GLN A 852 -24.74 1.21 -10.19
C GLN A 852 -25.09 2.36 -9.24
N VAL A 853 -25.93 3.29 -9.67
CA VAL A 853 -26.36 4.45 -8.88
C VAL A 853 -27.88 4.54 -8.82
N LYS A 854 -28.42 5.20 -7.79
CA LYS A 854 -29.84 5.56 -7.77
C LYS A 854 -30.17 6.43 -9.00
N THR A 855 -31.32 6.19 -9.62
CA THR A 855 -31.84 7.01 -10.73
C THR A 855 -32.61 8.24 -10.25
N VAL A 856 -33.10 8.21 -9.01
CA VAL A 856 -33.77 9.33 -8.34
C VAL A 856 -33.13 9.54 -6.97
N ASN A 857 -32.70 10.76 -6.68
CA ASN A 857 -32.08 11.09 -5.39
C ASN A 857 -33.12 11.36 -4.29
N ASP A 858 -32.63 11.54 -3.05
CA ASP A 858 -33.47 11.71 -1.87
C ASP A 858 -34.28 13.04 -1.89
N GLU A 859 -33.90 14.00 -2.75
CA GLU A 859 -34.62 15.26 -3.00
C GLU A 859 -35.60 15.16 -4.20
N GLY A 860 -35.72 13.99 -4.83
CA GLY A 860 -36.60 13.76 -5.98
C GLY A 860 -36.04 14.21 -7.33
N GLY A 861 -34.75 14.53 -7.42
CA GLY A 861 -34.06 14.84 -8.68
C GLY A 861 -33.73 13.59 -9.49
N GLU A 862 -33.89 13.66 -10.81
CA GLU A 862 -33.57 12.58 -11.76
C GLU A 862 -32.08 12.60 -12.15
N LEU A 863 -31.52 11.40 -12.34
CA LEU A 863 -30.13 11.23 -12.79
C LEU A 863 -29.93 11.88 -14.18
N PRO A 864 -28.80 12.56 -14.42
CA PRO A 864 -28.52 13.15 -15.72
C PRO A 864 -28.53 12.12 -16.87
N ALA A 865 -28.91 12.57 -18.06
CA ALA A 865 -28.95 11.71 -19.23
C ALA A 865 -27.56 11.15 -19.60
N PRO A 866 -27.45 9.85 -19.95
CA PRO A 866 -26.17 9.19 -20.19
C PRO A 866 -25.42 9.76 -21.40
N LEU A 867 -24.10 9.88 -21.26
CA LEU A 867 -23.18 10.17 -22.35
C LEU A 867 -22.99 8.95 -23.25
N SER A 868 -22.59 9.19 -24.50
CA SER A 868 -22.36 8.12 -25.46
C SER A 868 -20.87 7.78 -25.52
N LEU A 869 -20.55 6.48 -25.54
CA LEU A 869 -19.19 5.99 -25.73
C LEU A 869 -18.93 5.78 -27.22
N LEU A 870 -17.87 6.40 -27.76
CA LEU A 870 -17.62 6.38 -29.20
C LEU A 870 -16.87 5.11 -29.63
N GLU A 871 -17.40 4.46 -30.68
CA GLU A 871 -16.89 3.17 -31.17
C GLU A 871 -15.68 3.28 -32.12
N LYS A 872 -15.54 4.40 -32.84
CA LYS A 872 -14.49 4.56 -33.86
C LYS A 872 -13.26 5.29 -33.33
N SER A 873 -12.09 4.71 -33.61
CA SER A 873 -10.75 5.26 -33.34
C SER A 873 -10.40 6.55 -34.12
N THR A 874 -11.33 7.10 -34.89
CA THR A 874 -11.08 8.32 -35.69
C THR A 874 -10.95 9.59 -34.83
N LEU A 875 -10.81 9.48 -33.51
CA LEU A 875 -10.69 10.61 -32.58
C LEU A 875 -9.40 10.59 -31.72
N SER A 876 -8.61 9.51 -31.73
CA SER A 876 -7.29 9.41 -31.10
C SER A 876 -6.16 9.90 -32.02
N ASP A 877 -6.48 10.70 -33.04
CA ASP A 877 -5.48 11.25 -33.95
C ASP A 877 -4.54 12.27 -33.26
N LEU A 878 -3.27 12.26 -33.66
CA LEU A 878 -2.22 13.10 -33.07
C LEU A 878 -2.57 14.57 -33.33
N HIS A 879 -2.36 15.44 -32.34
CA HIS A 879 -2.73 16.85 -32.33
C HIS A 879 -4.24 17.12 -32.40
N ARG A 880 -5.09 16.11 -32.15
CA ARG A 880 -6.53 16.33 -32.18
C ARG A 880 -7.01 16.97 -30.87
N PRO A 881 -7.83 18.04 -30.93
CA PRO A 881 -8.34 18.68 -29.73
C PRO A 881 -9.34 17.82 -28.95
N VAL A 882 -9.13 17.74 -27.65
CA VAL A 882 -9.97 17.05 -26.65
C VAL A 882 -10.29 17.99 -25.49
N PHE A 883 -11.42 17.76 -24.84
CA PHE A 883 -11.75 18.41 -23.57
C PHE A 883 -11.76 17.35 -22.47
N VAL A 884 -10.96 17.55 -21.42
CA VAL A 884 -11.01 16.70 -20.22
C VAL A 884 -11.87 17.42 -19.19
N VAL A 885 -12.92 16.76 -18.73
CA VAL A 885 -13.87 17.34 -17.78
C VAL A 885 -13.93 16.50 -16.52
N GLY A 886 -13.76 17.15 -15.37
CA GLY A 886 -13.87 16.52 -14.06
C GLY A 886 -13.61 17.46 -12.90
N TYR A 887 -13.32 16.87 -11.75
CA TYR A 887 -13.17 17.57 -10.48
C TYR A 887 -11.73 17.44 -9.98
N PRO A 888 -10.90 18.49 -10.04
CA PRO A 888 -9.62 18.48 -9.34
C PRO A 888 -9.84 18.52 -7.82
N ALA A 889 -9.14 17.64 -7.11
CA ALA A 889 -9.01 17.62 -5.66
C ALA A 889 -7.88 18.55 -5.20
N GLU A 890 -7.93 18.92 -3.92
CA GLU A 890 -6.81 19.56 -3.25
C GLU A 890 -5.61 18.58 -3.23
N PRO A 891 -4.41 19.01 -3.63
CA PRO A 891 -3.25 18.14 -3.59
C PRO A 891 -2.96 17.76 -2.13
N SER A 892 -2.89 16.45 -1.85
CA SER A 892 -2.58 15.90 -0.52
C SER A 892 -1.18 16.26 -0.03
N ALA A 893 -0.28 16.62 -0.95
CA ALA A 893 1.01 17.23 -0.68
C ALA A 893 1.36 18.25 -1.77
N LEU A 894 1.95 19.38 -1.39
CA LEU A 894 2.51 20.32 -2.36
C LEU A 894 3.76 19.73 -3.02
N PRO A 895 4.01 20.02 -4.31
CA PRO A 895 5.22 19.58 -5.01
C PRO A 895 6.47 20.01 -4.24
N ARG A 896 7.48 19.14 -4.20
CA ARG A 896 8.75 19.39 -3.51
C ARG A 896 9.90 19.34 -4.50
N ASP A 897 10.91 20.17 -4.27
CA ASP A 897 12.15 20.17 -5.04
C ASP A 897 13.09 19.02 -4.63
N ALA A 898 14.24 18.91 -5.30
CA ALA A 898 15.24 17.89 -5.02
C ALA A 898 15.86 18.00 -3.60
N ALA A 899 15.70 19.14 -2.93
CA ALA A 899 16.10 19.33 -1.53
C ALA A 899 14.98 18.97 -0.54
N GLY A 900 13.79 18.63 -1.02
CA GLY A 900 12.62 18.31 -0.21
C GLY A 900 11.87 19.54 0.29
N GLU A 901 12.23 20.74 -0.16
CA GLU A 901 11.50 21.97 0.13
C GLU A 901 10.31 22.11 -0.81
N ILE A 902 9.29 22.89 -0.43
CA ILE A 902 8.14 23.13 -1.31
C ILE A 902 8.63 23.83 -2.58
N ASP A 903 8.35 23.25 -3.74
CA ASP A 903 8.57 23.91 -5.02
C ASP A 903 7.59 25.07 -5.14
N VAL A 904 8.06 26.26 -4.75
CA VAL A 904 7.27 27.49 -4.67
C VAL A 904 6.78 27.93 -6.05
N LEU A 905 7.49 27.56 -7.12
CA LEU A 905 7.11 27.89 -8.49
C LEU A 905 5.92 27.04 -8.94
N ILE A 906 5.97 25.72 -8.72
CA ILE A 906 4.85 24.83 -9.06
C ILE A 906 3.66 25.11 -8.15
N ALA A 907 3.86 25.23 -6.83
CA ALA A 907 2.80 25.56 -5.88
C ALA A 907 2.14 26.91 -6.19
N GLY A 908 2.95 27.94 -6.52
CA GLY A 908 2.46 29.25 -6.92
C GLY A 908 1.62 29.24 -8.20
N ARG A 909 1.99 28.40 -9.18
CA ARG A 909 1.22 28.24 -10.43
C ARG A 909 -0.04 27.39 -10.27
N LEU A 910 -0.03 26.37 -9.39
CA LEU A 910 -1.24 25.62 -9.01
C LEU A 910 -2.28 26.56 -8.37
N LEU A 911 -1.82 27.46 -7.50
CA LEU A 911 -2.64 28.53 -6.91
C LEU A 911 -3.18 29.51 -7.97
N GLU A 912 -2.41 29.81 -9.03
CA GLU A 912 -2.86 30.70 -10.11
C GLU A 912 -3.89 30.05 -11.06
N LEU A 913 -3.70 28.77 -11.40
CA LEU A 913 -4.57 28.04 -12.34
C LEU A 913 -5.89 27.61 -11.71
N PHE A 914 -5.87 27.16 -10.46
CA PHE A 914 -7.04 26.63 -9.76
C PHE A 914 -7.57 27.56 -8.65
N GLY A 915 -6.89 28.67 -8.37
CA GLY A 915 -7.40 29.74 -7.49
C GLY A 915 -7.62 29.34 -6.04
N ALA A 916 -7.05 28.21 -5.58
CA ALA A 916 -7.38 27.57 -4.30
C ALA A 916 -8.87 27.14 -4.14
N GLU A 917 -9.60 26.94 -5.25
CA GLU A 917 -11.01 26.55 -5.26
C GLU A 917 -11.19 25.08 -5.71
N TYR A 918 -10.87 24.15 -4.82
CA TYR A 918 -11.04 22.70 -5.05
C TYR A 918 -12.49 22.22 -4.86
N GLY A 919 -12.79 21.02 -5.38
CA GLY A 919 -14.13 20.44 -5.30
C GLY A 919 -15.15 21.09 -6.23
N THR A 920 -14.68 21.85 -7.23
CA THR A 920 -15.44 22.50 -8.30
C THR A 920 -15.21 21.77 -9.62
N LYS A 921 -16.15 21.82 -10.56
CA LYS A 921 -16.02 21.20 -11.89
C LYS A 921 -15.20 22.08 -12.83
N TYR A 922 -14.27 21.47 -13.57
CA TYR A 922 -13.44 22.14 -14.57
C TYR A 922 -13.51 21.43 -15.92
N LEU A 923 -13.35 22.23 -16.98
CA LEU A 923 -13.13 21.79 -18.35
C LEU A 923 -11.73 22.24 -18.78
N SER A 924 -10.87 21.27 -19.09
CA SER A 924 -9.49 21.48 -19.48
C SER A 924 -9.29 21.12 -20.96
N PRO A 925 -9.16 22.10 -21.85
CA PRO A 925 -8.81 21.85 -23.24
C PRO A 925 -7.37 21.40 -23.42
N GLY A 926 -7.18 20.46 -24.34
CA GLY A 926 -5.87 19.99 -24.77
C GLY A 926 -5.93 19.22 -26.08
N GLU A 927 -4.85 18.56 -26.42
CA GLU A 927 -4.66 17.78 -27.63
C GLU A 927 -4.07 16.41 -27.30
N VAL A 928 -4.40 15.43 -28.14
CA VAL A 928 -3.77 14.11 -28.10
C VAL A 928 -2.33 14.22 -28.58
N ILE A 929 -1.37 13.84 -27.75
CA ILE A 929 0.08 13.95 -28.03
C ILE A 929 0.74 12.61 -28.32
N LEU A 930 0.12 11.49 -27.92
CA LEU A 930 0.49 10.14 -28.35
C LEU A 930 -0.79 9.35 -28.62
N LYS A 931 -0.79 8.59 -29.72
CA LYS A 931 -1.89 7.70 -30.06
C LYS A 931 -1.78 6.37 -29.32
N GLU A 932 -2.91 5.70 -29.17
CA GLU A 932 -2.96 4.29 -28.80
C GLU A 932 -2.15 3.42 -29.77
N LYS A 933 -1.12 2.73 -29.25
CA LYS A 933 -0.30 1.81 -30.02
C LYS A 933 0.27 0.75 -29.12
N GLN A 934 0.16 -0.51 -29.56
CA GLN A 934 0.82 -1.63 -28.91
C GLN A 934 2.34 -1.37 -28.80
N SER A 935 2.83 -1.46 -27.57
CA SER A 935 4.24 -1.28 -27.21
C SER A 935 4.60 -2.24 -26.09
N ALA A 936 5.89 -2.31 -25.72
CA ALA A 936 6.30 -3.09 -24.57
C ALA A 936 5.68 -2.58 -23.25
N ARG A 937 5.30 -1.29 -23.20
CA ARG A 937 4.70 -0.66 -22.01
C ARG A 937 3.17 -0.78 -22.00
N ASP A 938 2.52 -0.68 -23.17
CA ASP A 938 1.09 -0.89 -23.38
C ASP A 938 0.88 -2.08 -24.34
N PRO A 939 0.82 -3.32 -23.83
CA PRO A 939 0.68 -4.50 -24.66
C PRO A 939 -0.70 -4.59 -25.34
N HIS A 940 -1.71 -3.92 -24.77
CA HIS A 940 -3.08 -3.93 -25.27
C HIS A 940 -3.32 -2.86 -26.34
N GLY A 941 -2.50 -1.80 -26.39
CA GLY A 941 -2.66 -0.69 -27.32
C GLY A 941 -3.95 0.09 -27.07
N TRP A 942 -4.27 0.31 -25.79
CA TRP A 942 -5.51 0.96 -25.34
C TRP A 942 -5.27 2.23 -24.51
N VAL A 943 -4.03 2.71 -24.40
CA VAL A 943 -3.69 3.97 -23.73
C VAL A 943 -3.28 5.02 -24.77
N PHE A 944 -3.83 6.22 -24.67
CA PHE A 944 -3.35 7.39 -25.39
C PHE A 944 -2.91 8.49 -24.40
N ALA A 945 -2.07 9.41 -24.87
CA ALA A 945 -1.62 10.54 -24.07
C ALA A 945 -2.21 11.87 -24.55
N HIS A 946 -2.51 12.78 -23.64
CA HIS A 946 -2.98 14.14 -23.92
C HIS A 946 -2.23 15.19 -23.09
N ASP A 947 -2.31 16.45 -23.50
CA ASP A 947 -1.66 17.58 -22.82
C ASP A 947 -2.62 18.54 -22.07
N SER A 948 -3.89 18.14 -21.91
CA SER A 948 -4.85 18.88 -21.07
C SER A 948 -4.37 19.00 -19.62
N THR A 949 -4.60 20.15 -18.99
CA THR A 949 -4.25 20.40 -17.58
C THR A 949 -5.14 19.60 -16.63
N THR A 950 -4.56 18.71 -15.83
CA THR A 950 -5.24 17.88 -14.82
C THR A 950 -4.52 17.99 -13.48
N LEU A 951 -5.21 17.58 -12.40
CA LEU A 951 -4.68 17.48 -11.03
C LEU A 951 -5.18 16.20 -10.35
N PRO A 952 -4.59 15.79 -9.22
CA PRO A 952 -5.17 14.76 -8.35
C PRO A 952 -6.68 14.95 -8.17
N GLY A 953 -7.45 13.86 -8.11
CA GLY A 953 -8.93 13.88 -8.12
C GLY A 953 -9.58 13.96 -9.51
N SER A 954 -8.83 14.37 -10.54
CA SER A 954 -9.30 14.32 -11.94
C SER A 954 -9.38 12.88 -12.47
N SER A 955 -8.90 11.88 -11.73
CA SER A 955 -9.08 10.47 -12.04
C SER A 955 -10.56 10.15 -12.27
N GLY A 956 -10.86 9.50 -13.39
CA GLY A 956 -12.20 9.15 -13.83
C GLY A 956 -12.86 10.24 -14.66
N SER A 957 -12.14 11.32 -14.98
CA SER A 957 -12.62 12.37 -15.88
C SER A 957 -12.89 11.85 -17.28
N ALA A 958 -13.94 12.39 -17.90
CA ALA A 958 -14.26 12.09 -19.28
C ALA A 958 -13.37 12.93 -20.21
N ALA A 959 -12.60 12.27 -21.08
CA ALA A 959 -12.01 12.90 -22.25
C ALA A 959 -13.06 12.87 -23.37
N VAL A 960 -13.52 14.04 -23.80
CA VAL A 960 -14.59 14.19 -24.81
C VAL A 960 -14.08 14.88 -26.07
N SER A 961 -14.73 14.56 -27.18
CA SER A 961 -14.41 15.16 -28.48
C SER A 961 -14.90 16.60 -28.57
N HIS A 962 -14.04 17.51 -29.05
CA HIS A 962 -14.47 18.90 -29.29
C HIS A 962 -15.55 19.02 -30.40
N LEU A 963 -15.64 18.04 -31.31
CA LEU A 963 -16.62 18.02 -32.41
C LEU A 963 -17.97 17.42 -32.00
N ASP A 964 -17.96 16.54 -31.01
CA ASP A 964 -19.14 15.92 -30.42
C ASP A 964 -18.93 15.80 -28.91
N PRO A 965 -19.27 16.86 -28.14
CA PRO A 965 -19.07 16.86 -26.69
C PRO A 965 -19.87 15.80 -25.93
N THR A 966 -20.89 15.19 -26.56
CA THR A 966 -21.64 14.07 -25.95
C THR A 966 -20.99 12.70 -26.16
N GLY A 967 -19.94 12.65 -26.98
CA GLY A 967 -19.17 11.46 -27.27
C GLY A 967 -17.87 11.41 -26.46
N VAL A 968 -17.80 10.48 -25.52
CA VAL A 968 -16.61 10.21 -24.71
C VAL A 968 -15.65 9.34 -25.51
N VAL A 969 -14.40 9.80 -25.63
CA VAL A 969 -13.33 9.09 -26.34
C VAL A 969 -12.40 8.35 -25.39
N GLY A 970 -12.25 8.85 -24.16
CA GLY A 970 -11.35 8.25 -23.20
C GLY A 970 -11.74 8.46 -21.75
N LEU A 971 -11.20 7.60 -20.90
CA LEU A 971 -11.27 7.68 -19.44
C LEU A 971 -9.89 8.08 -18.91
N HIS A 972 -9.76 9.29 -18.39
CA HIS A 972 -8.49 9.77 -17.82
C HIS A 972 -8.17 9.05 -16.51
N PHE A 973 -6.92 8.64 -16.31
CA PHE A 973 -6.51 7.86 -15.13
C PHE A 973 -5.20 8.30 -14.46
N GLY A 974 -4.45 9.25 -15.02
CA GLY A 974 -3.25 9.79 -14.37
C GLY A 974 -2.34 10.53 -15.35
N GLY A 975 -1.16 10.94 -14.89
CA GLY A 975 -0.17 11.63 -15.72
C GLY A 975 1.19 11.82 -15.06
N GLN A 976 2.22 12.08 -15.87
CA GLN A 976 3.55 12.48 -15.43
C GLN A 976 3.63 14.00 -15.32
N TRP A 977 4.02 14.51 -14.15
CA TRP A 977 4.29 15.94 -13.95
C TRP A 977 5.19 16.48 -15.08
N MET A 978 4.75 17.60 -15.66
CA MET A 978 5.51 18.33 -16.69
C MET A 978 5.79 17.55 -17.99
N ARG A 979 5.21 16.36 -18.19
CA ARG A 979 5.46 15.51 -19.36
C ARG A 979 4.19 15.20 -20.16
N GLU A 980 3.29 14.39 -19.62
CA GLU A 980 2.11 13.89 -20.35
C GLU A 980 1.03 13.30 -19.42
N ASN A 981 -0.24 13.42 -19.81
CA ASN A 981 -1.38 12.80 -19.14
C ASN A 981 -1.89 11.60 -19.94
N TYR A 982 -2.47 10.60 -19.26
CA TYR A 982 -2.88 9.33 -19.85
C TYR A 982 -4.38 9.08 -19.70
N ALA A 983 -4.95 8.46 -20.71
CA ALA A 983 -6.34 8.03 -20.72
C ALA A 983 -6.50 6.70 -21.46
N HIS A 984 -7.45 5.89 -21.00
CA HIS A 984 -7.86 4.66 -21.67
C HIS A 984 -8.76 4.98 -22.87
N ALA A 985 -8.38 4.52 -24.05
CA ALA A 985 -9.17 4.62 -25.28
C ALA A 985 -10.37 3.66 -25.23
N LEU A 986 -11.59 4.20 -25.11
CA LEU A 986 -12.80 3.38 -24.94
C LEU A 986 -13.13 2.55 -26.19
N SER A 987 -12.77 3.05 -27.38
CA SER A 987 -12.89 2.32 -28.64
C SER A 987 -12.00 1.07 -28.68
N ALA A 988 -10.75 1.17 -28.23
CA ALA A 988 -9.80 0.06 -28.17
C ALA A 988 -10.25 -1.00 -27.16
N ILE A 989 -10.75 -0.56 -26.00
CA ILE A 989 -11.28 -1.46 -24.96
C ILE A 989 -12.49 -2.25 -25.47
N LYS A 990 -13.42 -1.63 -26.20
CA LYS A 990 -14.60 -2.31 -26.74
C LYS A 990 -14.23 -3.53 -27.61
N ILE A 991 -13.18 -3.39 -28.43
CA ILE A 991 -12.74 -4.43 -29.36
C ILE A 991 -12.22 -5.68 -28.64
N GLN A 992 -11.68 -5.53 -27.43
CA GLN A 992 -11.03 -6.62 -26.70
C GLN A 992 -12.00 -7.52 -25.93
N GLY A 993 -13.27 -7.13 -25.78
CA GLY A 993 -14.29 -7.89 -25.03
C GLY A 993 -14.12 -7.80 -23.50
N GLY A 994 -15.22 -7.83 -22.72
CA GLY A 994 -15.18 -7.78 -21.25
C GLY A 994 -16.34 -7.02 -20.60
N PHE A 995 -16.20 -6.66 -19.30
CA PHE A 995 -17.25 -5.98 -18.51
C PHE A 995 -17.64 -4.59 -19.06
N LEU A 996 -16.72 -3.90 -19.75
CA LEU A 996 -16.99 -2.61 -20.40
C LEU A 996 -17.76 -2.74 -21.72
N VAL A 997 -18.06 -3.94 -22.21
CA VAL A 997 -18.93 -4.16 -23.38
C VAL A 997 -20.38 -4.49 -22.96
N ASN A 998 -20.75 -4.14 -21.72
CA ASN A 998 -22.09 -4.36 -21.19
C ASN A 998 -23.17 -3.72 -22.11
N GLY A 999 -24.19 -4.50 -22.46
CA GLY A 999 -25.28 -4.08 -23.36
C GLY A 999 -26.15 -2.93 -22.84
N GLN A 1000 -26.03 -2.59 -21.55
CA GLN A 1000 -26.67 -1.42 -20.94
C GLN A 1000 -25.89 -0.11 -21.19
N LEU A 1001 -24.65 -0.18 -21.69
CA LEU A 1001 -23.85 1.00 -22.00
C LEU A 1001 -24.28 1.63 -23.33
N ARG A 1002 -24.34 2.96 -23.35
CA ARG A 1002 -24.76 3.73 -24.52
C ARG A 1002 -23.63 3.87 -25.55
N TRP A 1003 -23.41 2.82 -26.32
CA TRP A 1003 -22.45 2.84 -27.44
C TRP A 1003 -22.99 3.59 -28.67
N ARG A 1004 -22.11 4.32 -29.36
CA ARG A 1004 -22.45 5.06 -30.58
C ARG A 1004 -21.43 4.81 -31.72
N PRO A 1005 -21.90 4.43 -32.93
CA PRO A 1005 -21.05 4.11 -34.10
C PRO A 1005 -20.21 5.25 -34.70
#